data_AF-A0A0D2EGB9-F1
#
_entry.id   AF-A0A0D2EGB9-F1
#
_cell.length_a   1.000
_cell.length_b   1.000
_cell.length_c   1.000
_cell.angle_alpha   90.00
_cell.angle_beta   90.00
_cell.angle_gamma   90.00
#
_symmetry.space_group_name_H-M   'P 1'
#
loop_
_entity.id
_entity.type
_entity.pdbx_description
1 polymer ?
#
loop_
_entity_poly.entity_id
_entity_poly.type
_entity_poly.pdbx_seq_one_letter_code
_entity_poly.pdbx_strand_id
1 'polypeptide(L)'
;MISVREIDSIKDADLVLPPDVTAAAFRDALRAMSAIVGPDNVSVCTREQMQPDEEGHYFNHPKEHDLFYIFEKDTFLAGAVVCPGSTEDVSSIVKIANKYLTPIWTTSIGRNLGYGGAAPRLKGSIVMDVGARMNKVLDVNGRDCTCLVEPGVTYFALYDYLQKNGYQHLWIDNPDLGGGSVVGNALDRGAGYTPYGDHFSMHCGMEVVLPNGEIMRTGMGALPGNNTWQTFQYGYGPYPDGIFTQSNYGIVTKMGFWLMPDPGGYQAYLFSFQNDSDLPAVVEAIRGLRIGMVIQNAPTIRSPLMDAAAYGPKSSYTDNTGVLTDAEIDKIAKDIKVGRWNVYGAMYGPKPMRDLQWEVLKSTFMKIPGATYEFPKPRAEGEKRTVLHMREETLKGLPNTYELGWLNWTCEKGSLLGFSPISPASGADANKQYEMVRRRFHEFGFDYIGTFVVGWRELHHIVCLTFNKEDPDSRRRAHRCIELLIDDAAAEGYGEYRTHLCFMDQIANVYNWGNGAALKFNEELKDALDPNGILAPGKSGIWPKRLRGRGFELKRSTEYQQTLTSNLGGTIYLASGRLHAHPADEKKDAPRTLAAPSHRGMITLWNGRRPFIVCNDAWATSDLLEKRAAIYSSRPHMVVMGDMMNQTDANQVCLIYGDKWRVQRRLVHTVVGSQAVRDHRTFQGNESKVMLRDLLEKPDDMVMSVERYSCSVVSIIGWGRRIDRMNDYVAQCALGFMEGVDFVVPGIYLMETIPFLAKLPGWLYKLPSQILTQSKLFQAYFYALSKEAAHAKQDNFSQLLLKHQQEHGLTPEDIACLTANLIGGGVDTTTSSTLSFFLAMCVFPEAQKKAQEEIDRVVGEDRMPTWSDETSLPYVSALVSEVLRWRSVTTLGGIPHAPIRDDEYNGYLIPKGTAITGNLWGIHRNPKDFPDPDVFRPERFFGGLERPYPSKKGHNSFGWGRRQCSGQPLAEQGLFITIVRALWAFQMRPGLDENGVEVKLDIFAYTDSENMRPEPFKARFTPRSEKRRQILLKEAAEAREALRVYDGETKITMENVMKNALE
;
A
#
# COMPACT_ATOMS: atom_id res chain seq x y z
N MET A 1 21.31 -35.89 -11.39
CA MET A 1 20.06 -36.65 -11.09
C MET A 1 20.34 -38.14 -11.22
N ILE A 2 19.71 -38.95 -10.37
CA ILE A 2 19.91 -40.42 -10.31
C ILE A 2 18.75 -41.11 -11.05
N SER A 3 19.03 -42.22 -11.73
CA SER A 3 17.96 -43.06 -12.31
C SER A 3 17.05 -43.62 -11.21
N VAL A 4 15.72 -43.64 -11.43
CA VAL A 4 14.78 -44.28 -10.50
C VAL A 4 15.10 -45.77 -10.26
N ARG A 5 15.85 -46.43 -11.15
CA ARG A 5 16.28 -47.83 -10.99
C ARG A 5 17.19 -48.02 -9.77
N GLU A 6 17.87 -46.95 -9.34
CA GLU A 6 18.79 -46.95 -8.20
C GLU A 6 18.14 -46.38 -6.94
N ILE A 7 16.82 -46.16 -6.92
CA ILE A 7 16.15 -45.49 -5.80
C ILE A 7 16.32 -46.19 -4.43
N ASP A 8 16.57 -47.50 -4.45
CA ASP A 8 16.81 -48.31 -3.24
C ASP A 8 18.26 -48.24 -2.73
N SER A 9 19.21 -47.78 -3.55
CA SER A 9 20.59 -47.55 -3.10
C SER A 9 20.77 -46.17 -2.45
N ILE A 10 19.83 -45.24 -2.66
CA ILE A 10 19.84 -43.90 -2.08
C ILE A 10 19.40 -43.97 -0.61
N LYS A 11 20.22 -43.44 0.31
CA LYS A 11 19.87 -43.39 1.73
C LYS A 11 18.73 -42.41 1.97
N ASP A 12 17.90 -42.67 2.97
CA ASP A 12 16.75 -41.81 3.32
C ASP A 12 17.14 -40.35 3.56
N ALA A 13 18.31 -40.10 4.16
CA ALA A 13 18.81 -38.76 4.44
C ALA A 13 19.19 -37.95 3.17
N ASP A 14 19.45 -38.65 2.06
CA ASP A 14 19.89 -38.04 0.80
C ASP A 14 18.71 -37.68 -0.11
N LEU A 15 17.50 -38.17 0.22
CA LEU A 15 16.27 -37.83 -0.50
C LEU A 15 15.77 -36.43 -0.14
N VAL A 16 15.35 -35.69 -1.17
CA VAL A 16 14.69 -34.38 -1.00
C VAL A 16 13.18 -34.62 -0.92
N LEU A 17 12.65 -34.73 0.29
CA LEU A 17 11.25 -35.08 0.54
C LEU A 17 10.36 -33.85 0.71
N PRO A 18 9.12 -33.88 0.20
CA PRO A 18 8.10 -32.89 0.50
C PRO A 18 7.54 -33.10 1.92
N PRO A 19 6.89 -32.07 2.52
CA PRO A 19 6.31 -32.21 3.86
C PRO A 19 5.28 -33.34 3.93
N ASP A 20 5.24 -34.01 5.08
CA ASP A 20 4.32 -35.11 5.41
C ASP A 20 4.43 -36.37 4.52
N VAL A 21 5.50 -36.51 3.71
CA VAL A 21 5.74 -37.70 2.89
C VAL A 21 6.96 -38.45 3.43
N THR A 22 6.77 -39.72 3.78
CA THR A 22 7.88 -40.57 4.24
C THR A 22 8.75 -41.02 3.07
N ALA A 23 10.01 -41.35 3.36
CA ALA A 23 10.93 -41.87 2.36
C ALA A 23 10.39 -43.13 1.67
N ALA A 24 9.71 -44.02 2.41
CA ALA A 24 9.05 -45.21 1.85
C ALA A 24 7.90 -44.83 0.90
N ALA A 25 7.00 -43.94 1.32
CA ALA A 25 5.88 -43.49 0.49
C ALA A 25 6.36 -42.79 -0.79
N PHE A 26 7.43 -41.99 -0.69
CA PHE A 26 8.04 -41.33 -1.84
C PHE A 26 8.62 -42.33 -2.84
N ARG A 27 9.32 -43.37 -2.37
CA ARG A 27 9.83 -44.45 -3.24
C ARG A 27 8.71 -45.20 -3.94
N ASP A 28 7.66 -45.55 -3.21
CA ASP A 28 6.51 -46.26 -3.78
C ASP A 28 5.78 -45.41 -4.83
N ALA A 29 5.64 -44.11 -4.59
CA ALA A 29 5.11 -43.17 -5.57
C ALA A 29 5.95 -43.16 -6.86
N LEU A 30 7.28 -43.03 -6.74
CA LEU A 30 8.17 -42.99 -7.90
C LEU A 30 8.24 -44.31 -8.66
N ARG A 31 8.18 -45.47 -7.97
CA ARG A 31 8.04 -46.78 -8.63
C ARG A 31 6.73 -46.89 -9.40
N ALA A 32 5.62 -46.45 -8.79
CA ALA A 32 4.33 -46.45 -9.45
C ALA A 32 4.32 -45.54 -10.68
N MET A 33 4.92 -44.35 -10.60
CA MET A 33 5.04 -43.44 -11.75
C MET A 33 5.97 -44.03 -12.83
N SER A 34 7.09 -44.64 -12.44
CA SER A 34 8.02 -45.34 -13.34
C SER A 34 7.35 -46.49 -14.08
N ALA A 35 6.40 -47.19 -13.45
CA ALA A 35 5.61 -48.22 -14.11
C ALA A 35 4.66 -47.66 -15.20
N ILE A 36 4.26 -46.38 -15.10
CA ILE A 36 3.43 -45.70 -16.11
C ILE A 36 4.30 -45.17 -17.25
N VAL A 37 5.30 -44.35 -16.94
CA VAL A 37 6.06 -43.60 -17.96
C VAL A 37 7.35 -44.28 -18.41
N GLY A 38 7.75 -45.36 -17.75
CA GLY A 38 9.04 -46.02 -17.92
C GLY A 38 10.15 -45.41 -17.05
N PRO A 39 11.15 -46.20 -16.64
CA PRO A 39 12.19 -45.76 -15.71
C PRO A 39 13.12 -44.68 -16.25
N ASP A 40 13.24 -44.56 -17.57
CA ASP A 40 14.10 -43.53 -18.21
C ASP A 40 13.45 -42.14 -18.19
N ASN A 41 12.16 -42.07 -17.81
CA ASN A 41 11.37 -40.85 -17.70
C ASN A 41 11.09 -40.45 -16.25
N VAL A 42 11.81 -41.06 -15.30
CA VAL A 42 11.75 -40.72 -13.88
C VAL A 42 13.17 -40.58 -13.33
N SER A 43 13.49 -39.39 -12.86
CA SER A 43 14.80 -39.03 -12.32
C SER A 43 14.66 -38.58 -10.88
N VAL A 44 15.48 -39.12 -9.98
CA VAL A 44 15.50 -38.75 -8.56
C VAL A 44 16.49 -37.62 -8.34
N CYS A 45 16.08 -36.61 -7.58
CA CYS A 45 16.90 -35.44 -7.29
C CYS A 45 17.51 -35.56 -5.90
N THR A 46 18.82 -35.38 -5.81
CA THR A 46 19.58 -35.32 -4.54
C THR A 46 20.43 -34.07 -4.53
N ARG A 47 20.81 -33.58 -3.34
CA ARG A 47 21.66 -32.39 -3.22
C ARG A 47 23.04 -32.58 -3.85
N GLU A 48 23.61 -33.78 -3.73
CA GLU A 48 24.95 -34.09 -4.23
C GLU A 48 25.04 -34.15 -5.77
N GLN A 49 23.92 -34.40 -6.44
CA GLN A 49 23.87 -34.58 -7.89
C GLN A 49 22.98 -33.56 -8.61
N MET A 50 22.86 -32.36 -8.05
CA MET A 50 22.27 -31.22 -8.76
C MET A 50 23.15 -30.87 -9.96
N GLN A 51 22.52 -30.46 -11.08
CA GLN A 51 23.28 -30.04 -12.26
C GLN A 51 24.27 -28.91 -11.91
N PRO A 52 25.54 -29.00 -12.33
CA PRO A 52 26.53 -27.95 -12.12
C PRO A 52 26.14 -26.63 -12.82
N ASP A 53 26.50 -25.49 -12.22
CA ASP A 53 26.13 -24.17 -12.75
C ASP A 53 26.79 -23.84 -14.10
N GLU A 54 27.92 -24.48 -14.40
CA GLU A 54 28.69 -24.29 -15.64
C GLU A 54 28.03 -24.94 -16.87
N GLU A 55 27.15 -25.90 -16.65
CA GLU A 55 26.41 -26.60 -17.72
C GLU A 55 25.04 -25.96 -18.00
N GLY A 56 24.57 -25.11 -17.08
CA GLY A 56 23.25 -24.49 -17.10
C GLY A 56 23.18 -23.24 -17.97
N HIS A 57 22.45 -23.29 -19.08
CA HIS A 57 22.15 -22.11 -19.91
C HIS A 57 20.72 -22.17 -20.48
N TYR A 58 20.27 -21.13 -21.19
CA TYR A 58 18.88 -21.00 -21.65
C TYR A 58 18.30 -22.27 -22.33
N PHE A 59 19.08 -22.92 -23.20
CA PHE A 59 18.64 -24.13 -23.90
C PHE A 59 18.81 -25.40 -23.06
N ASN A 60 19.79 -25.45 -22.17
CA ASN A 60 20.12 -26.55 -21.26
C ASN A 60 19.98 -26.10 -19.79
N HIS A 61 18.75 -25.83 -19.36
CA HIS A 61 18.48 -25.36 -17.99
C HIS A 61 18.12 -26.54 -17.08
N PRO A 62 18.47 -26.47 -15.78
CA PRO A 62 18.10 -27.50 -14.81
C PRO A 62 16.58 -27.63 -14.69
N LYS A 63 16.13 -28.86 -14.43
CA LYS A 63 14.71 -29.18 -14.23
C LYS A 63 14.36 -29.27 -12.74
N GLU A 64 15.36 -29.50 -11.92
CA GLU A 64 15.23 -29.78 -10.51
C GLU A 64 15.37 -28.55 -9.60
N HIS A 65 15.95 -27.45 -10.07
CA HIS A 65 16.16 -26.23 -9.29
C HIS A 65 16.18 -24.97 -10.16
N ASP A 66 16.28 -23.81 -9.53
CA ASP A 66 16.28 -22.51 -10.20
C ASP A 66 17.67 -22.15 -10.75
N LEU A 67 17.77 -21.96 -12.07
CA LEU A 67 19.02 -21.58 -12.74
C LEU A 67 19.53 -20.21 -12.29
N PHE A 68 18.63 -19.29 -11.96
CA PHE A 68 18.92 -17.93 -11.51
C PHE A 68 18.65 -17.78 -10.02
N TYR A 69 19.03 -18.79 -9.24
CA TYR A 69 18.75 -18.87 -7.82
C TYR A 69 19.09 -17.57 -7.09
N ILE A 70 18.08 -17.00 -6.44
CA ILE A 70 18.22 -15.83 -5.58
C ILE A 70 18.51 -16.23 -4.13
N PHE A 71 17.98 -17.37 -3.69
CA PHE A 71 18.30 -18.01 -2.43
C PHE A 71 19.34 -19.10 -2.63
N GLU A 72 19.64 -19.88 -1.58
CA GLU A 72 20.47 -21.06 -1.74
C GLU A 72 19.86 -22.01 -2.76
N LYS A 73 20.72 -22.62 -3.59
CA LYS A 73 20.32 -23.44 -4.74
C LYS A 73 19.35 -24.56 -4.37
N ASP A 74 19.45 -25.08 -3.15
CA ASP A 74 18.60 -26.15 -2.66
C ASP A 74 17.27 -25.67 -2.03
N THR A 75 16.98 -24.36 -2.04
CA THR A 75 15.74 -23.79 -1.46
C THR A 75 14.51 -24.27 -2.23
N PHE A 76 14.57 -24.19 -3.56
CA PHE A 76 13.51 -24.63 -4.48
C PHE A 76 13.95 -25.89 -5.23
N LEU A 77 14.31 -26.94 -4.49
CA LEU A 77 14.80 -28.19 -5.05
C LEU A 77 13.68 -29.23 -5.18
N ALA A 78 13.54 -29.82 -6.36
CA ALA A 78 12.65 -30.94 -6.62
C ALA A 78 13.09 -32.20 -5.88
N GLY A 79 12.15 -33.09 -5.57
CA GLY A 79 12.45 -34.44 -5.10
C GLY A 79 12.71 -35.42 -6.25
N ALA A 80 12.03 -35.20 -7.37
CA ALA A 80 12.16 -35.97 -8.59
C ALA A 80 11.65 -35.17 -9.80
N VAL A 81 12.02 -35.62 -11.00
CA VAL A 81 11.47 -35.15 -12.27
C VAL A 81 10.79 -36.33 -12.97
N VAL A 82 9.57 -36.11 -13.47
CA VAL A 82 8.77 -37.12 -14.20
C VAL A 82 8.32 -36.55 -15.55
N CYS A 83 8.52 -37.30 -16.63
CA CYS A 83 8.26 -36.88 -18.00
C CYS A 83 7.14 -37.73 -18.65
N PRO A 84 5.85 -37.37 -18.48
CA PRO A 84 4.74 -38.07 -19.13
C PRO A 84 4.72 -37.83 -20.65
N GLY A 85 4.18 -38.79 -21.42
CA GLY A 85 4.07 -38.67 -22.87
C GLY A 85 2.65 -38.58 -23.42
N SER A 86 1.64 -38.56 -22.55
CA SER A 86 0.22 -38.48 -22.94
C SER A 86 -0.62 -37.82 -21.83
N THR A 87 -1.84 -37.40 -22.18
CA THR A 87 -2.81 -36.89 -21.20
C THR A 87 -3.17 -37.98 -20.17
N GLU A 88 -3.22 -39.24 -20.60
CA GLU A 88 -3.51 -40.41 -19.77
C GLU A 88 -2.39 -40.71 -18.77
N ASP A 89 -1.13 -40.51 -19.15
CA ASP A 89 0.02 -40.59 -18.24
C ASP A 89 -0.11 -39.53 -17.14
N VAL A 90 -0.41 -38.28 -17.53
CA VAL A 90 -0.62 -37.16 -16.58
C VAL A 90 -1.75 -37.50 -15.60
N SER A 91 -2.92 -37.96 -16.10
CA SER A 91 -4.04 -38.41 -15.28
C SER A 91 -3.63 -39.50 -14.27
N SER A 92 -2.87 -40.48 -14.74
CA SER A 92 -2.41 -41.61 -13.91
C SER A 92 -1.43 -41.15 -12.83
N ILE A 93 -0.49 -40.26 -13.15
CA ILE A 93 0.45 -39.69 -12.19
C ILE A 93 -0.27 -38.85 -11.13
N VAL A 94 -1.27 -38.05 -11.51
CA VAL A 94 -2.09 -37.27 -10.56
C VAL A 94 -2.83 -38.20 -9.58
N LYS A 95 -3.36 -39.33 -10.04
CA LYS A 95 -3.99 -40.34 -9.17
C LYS A 95 -2.99 -40.98 -8.21
N ILE A 96 -1.78 -41.27 -8.67
CA ILE A 96 -0.68 -41.77 -7.82
C ILE A 96 -0.30 -40.71 -6.78
N ALA A 97 -0.15 -39.45 -7.18
CA ALA A 97 0.18 -38.37 -6.27
C ALA A 97 -0.87 -38.16 -5.18
N ASN A 98 -2.15 -38.32 -5.49
CA ASN A 98 -3.21 -38.34 -4.47
C ASN A 98 -3.04 -39.50 -3.48
N LYS A 99 -2.75 -40.70 -3.97
CA LYS A 99 -2.58 -41.90 -3.13
C LYS A 99 -1.43 -41.75 -2.12
N TYR A 100 -0.33 -41.13 -2.54
CA TYR A 100 0.88 -40.97 -1.70
C TYR A 100 1.07 -39.55 -1.14
N LEU A 101 0.11 -38.66 -1.36
CA LEU A 101 0.13 -37.24 -0.95
C LEU A 101 1.36 -36.45 -1.42
N THR A 102 1.99 -36.87 -2.53
CA THR A 102 3.18 -36.24 -3.09
C THR A 102 2.82 -35.01 -3.93
N PRO A 103 3.28 -33.80 -3.59
CA PRO A 103 3.02 -32.61 -4.39
C PRO A 103 3.67 -32.67 -5.77
N ILE A 104 2.96 -32.17 -6.79
CA ILE A 104 3.40 -32.05 -8.18
C ILE A 104 3.61 -30.58 -8.52
N TRP A 105 4.71 -30.24 -9.17
CA TRP A 105 4.93 -28.94 -9.80
C TRP A 105 5.05 -29.11 -11.30
N THR A 106 4.13 -28.54 -12.07
CA THR A 106 4.10 -28.77 -13.52
C THR A 106 4.88 -27.71 -14.27
N THR A 107 5.63 -28.16 -15.27
CA THR A 107 6.31 -27.28 -16.22
C THR A 107 6.13 -27.79 -17.64
N SER A 108 6.00 -26.87 -18.60
CA SER A 108 6.05 -27.20 -20.03
C SER A 108 7.50 -27.35 -20.46
N ILE A 109 8.17 -26.25 -20.83
CA ILE A 109 9.58 -26.28 -21.25
C ILE A 109 10.54 -25.95 -20.10
N GLY A 110 10.10 -25.27 -19.03
CA GLY A 110 10.96 -24.88 -17.89
C GLY A 110 11.78 -23.60 -18.08
N ARG A 111 11.65 -22.92 -19.23
CA ARG A 111 12.36 -21.67 -19.54
C ARG A 111 11.72 -20.41 -18.93
N ASN A 112 11.10 -20.53 -17.76
CA ASN A 112 10.55 -19.37 -17.04
C ASN A 112 11.63 -18.61 -16.25
N LEU A 113 12.75 -18.35 -16.91
CA LEU A 113 13.94 -17.78 -16.29
C LEU A 113 13.69 -16.32 -15.89
N GLY A 114 14.20 -15.92 -14.73
CA GLY A 114 13.85 -14.65 -14.08
C GLY A 114 12.62 -14.75 -13.16
N TYR A 115 11.87 -15.85 -13.26
CA TYR A 115 10.69 -16.13 -12.43
C TYR A 115 10.74 -17.52 -11.74
N GLY A 116 11.90 -18.18 -11.75
CA GLY A 116 12.17 -19.45 -11.03
C GLY A 116 12.38 -20.67 -11.92
N GLY A 117 12.34 -20.50 -13.25
CA GLY A 117 12.62 -21.58 -14.20
C GLY A 117 11.66 -22.77 -14.07
N ALA A 118 12.22 -23.96 -13.93
CA ALA A 118 11.46 -25.20 -13.72
C ALA A 118 11.25 -25.54 -12.22
N ALA A 119 11.88 -24.78 -11.32
CA ALA A 119 11.94 -25.11 -9.90
C ALA A 119 10.56 -25.10 -9.24
N PRO A 120 10.28 -26.04 -8.31
CA PRO A 120 9.03 -26.03 -7.57
C PRO A 120 9.02 -25.00 -6.45
N ARG A 121 7.86 -24.35 -6.22
CA ARG A 121 7.70 -23.45 -5.06
C ARG A 121 7.90 -24.17 -3.72
N LEU A 122 7.41 -25.40 -3.60
CA LEU A 122 7.57 -26.25 -2.42
C LEU A 122 8.69 -27.27 -2.64
N LYS A 123 9.74 -27.20 -1.82
CA LYS A 123 10.86 -28.15 -1.85
C LYS A 123 10.39 -29.60 -1.71
N GLY A 124 11.03 -30.50 -2.46
CA GLY A 124 10.71 -31.93 -2.49
C GLY A 124 9.51 -32.30 -3.36
N SER A 125 8.83 -31.33 -3.96
CA SER A 125 7.78 -31.63 -4.95
C SER A 125 8.35 -32.39 -6.15
N ILE A 126 7.52 -33.19 -6.79
CA ILE A 126 7.84 -33.86 -8.05
C ILE A 126 7.61 -32.86 -9.17
N VAL A 127 8.66 -32.49 -9.89
CA VAL A 127 8.52 -31.67 -11.11
C VAL A 127 8.00 -32.58 -12.23
N MET A 128 6.85 -32.23 -12.79
CA MET A 128 6.27 -32.90 -13.95
C MET A 128 6.57 -32.09 -15.20
N ASP A 129 7.54 -32.54 -15.99
CA ASP A 129 7.92 -31.94 -17.27
C ASP A 129 7.04 -32.53 -18.38
N VAL A 130 5.88 -31.91 -18.59
CA VAL A 130 4.91 -32.38 -19.61
C VAL A 130 5.41 -32.09 -21.02
N GLY A 131 6.27 -31.08 -21.21
CA GLY A 131 6.76 -30.68 -22.52
C GLY A 131 7.86 -31.57 -23.08
N ALA A 132 8.53 -32.36 -22.24
CA ALA A 132 9.60 -33.28 -22.65
C ALA A 132 9.15 -34.27 -23.74
N ARG A 133 7.92 -34.78 -23.65
CA ARG A 133 7.37 -35.79 -24.58
C ARG A 133 6.02 -35.44 -25.20
N MET A 134 5.28 -34.47 -24.65
CA MET A 134 4.05 -33.94 -25.26
C MET A 134 4.41 -32.66 -26.01
N ASN A 135 4.98 -32.78 -27.21
CA ASN A 135 5.61 -31.68 -27.95
C ASN A 135 5.12 -31.52 -29.40
N LYS A 136 3.91 -32.00 -29.70
CA LYS A 136 3.36 -31.99 -31.06
C LYS A 136 2.53 -30.73 -31.34
N VAL A 137 2.67 -30.23 -32.58
CA VAL A 137 1.62 -29.42 -33.22
C VAL A 137 0.56 -30.40 -33.71
N LEU A 138 -0.62 -30.36 -33.10
CA LEU A 138 -1.67 -31.37 -33.28
C LEU A 138 -2.55 -31.06 -34.49
N ASP A 139 -2.88 -29.79 -34.69
CA ASP A 139 -3.71 -29.33 -35.80
C ASP A 139 -3.37 -27.88 -36.17
N VAL A 140 -3.49 -27.55 -37.46
CA VAL A 140 -3.41 -26.18 -38.00
C VAL A 140 -4.48 -26.02 -39.07
N ASN A 141 -5.38 -25.07 -38.86
CA ASN A 141 -6.40 -24.71 -39.83
C ASN A 141 -5.99 -23.41 -40.54
N GLY A 142 -5.57 -23.54 -41.80
CA GLY A 142 -5.16 -22.41 -42.64
C GLY A 142 -6.29 -21.45 -43.02
N ARG A 143 -7.54 -21.95 -43.05
CA ARG A 143 -8.71 -21.15 -43.41
C ARG A 143 -9.17 -20.28 -42.24
N ASP A 144 -9.26 -20.89 -41.05
CA ASP A 144 -9.76 -20.24 -39.85
C ASP A 144 -8.64 -19.59 -39.02
N CYS A 145 -7.39 -19.74 -39.48
CA CYS A 145 -6.18 -19.20 -38.87
C CYS A 145 -6.00 -19.63 -37.40
N THR A 146 -6.11 -20.93 -37.14
CA THR A 146 -6.01 -21.49 -35.78
C THR A 146 -5.00 -22.63 -35.70
N CYS A 147 -4.47 -22.91 -34.50
CA CYS A 147 -3.71 -24.12 -34.23
C CYS A 147 -4.09 -24.75 -32.88
N LEU A 148 -3.75 -26.03 -32.73
CA LEU A 148 -3.83 -26.78 -31.48
C LEU A 148 -2.47 -27.40 -31.19
N VAL A 149 -1.93 -27.18 -29.99
CA VAL A 149 -0.57 -27.59 -29.65
C VAL A 149 -0.50 -28.27 -28.27
N GLU A 150 0.49 -29.14 -28.10
CA GLU A 150 0.89 -29.69 -26.81
C GLU A 150 1.91 -28.77 -26.09
N PRO A 151 2.07 -28.89 -24.75
CA PRO A 151 2.94 -28.02 -23.96
C PRO A 151 4.40 -27.92 -24.41
N GLY A 152 4.96 -28.96 -25.03
CA GLY A 152 6.34 -29.00 -25.49
C GLY A 152 6.61 -28.24 -26.80
N VAL A 153 5.58 -27.71 -27.46
CA VAL A 153 5.77 -26.89 -28.65
C VAL A 153 6.35 -25.53 -28.25
N THR A 154 7.57 -25.26 -28.70
CA THR A 154 8.21 -23.94 -28.57
C THR A 154 7.76 -23.01 -29.69
N TYR A 155 7.99 -21.70 -29.56
CA TYR A 155 7.72 -20.76 -30.66
C TYR A 155 8.56 -21.10 -31.91
N PHE A 156 9.82 -21.52 -31.73
CA PHE A 156 10.62 -22.06 -32.84
C PHE A 156 9.97 -23.28 -33.50
N ALA A 157 9.49 -24.25 -32.71
CA ALA A 157 8.88 -25.46 -33.25
C ALA A 157 7.56 -25.16 -34.01
N LEU A 158 6.73 -24.26 -33.49
CA LEU A 158 5.51 -23.83 -34.16
C LEU A 158 5.82 -23.08 -35.46
N TYR A 159 6.75 -22.11 -35.42
CA TYR A 159 7.18 -21.39 -36.62
C TYR A 159 7.69 -22.36 -37.70
N ASP A 160 8.64 -23.22 -37.35
CA ASP A 160 9.20 -24.23 -38.27
C ASP A 160 8.13 -25.13 -38.86
N TYR A 161 7.15 -25.54 -38.05
CA TYR A 161 6.03 -26.36 -38.51
C TYR A 161 5.21 -25.63 -39.57
N LEU A 162 4.84 -24.36 -39.33
CA LEU A 162 4.08 -23.57 -40.30
C LEU A 162 4.85 -23.38 -41.61
N GLN A 163 6.17 -23.12 -41.50
CA GLN A 163 7.03 -22.96 -42.67
C GLN A 163 7.15 -24.25 -43.51
N LYS A 164 7.27 -25.40 -42.86
CA LYS A 164 7.46 -26.71 -43.52
C LYS A 164 6.17 -27.29 -44.11
N ASN A 165 5.01 -26.91 -43.57
CA ASN A 165 3.73 -27.53 -43.92
C ASN A 165 2.79 -26.64 -44.77
N GLY A 166 3.31 -25.59 -45.41
CA GLY A 166 2.52 -24.79 -46.37
C GLY A 166 1.65 -23.70 -45.74
N TYR A 167 1.93 -23.31 -44.48
CA TYR A 167 1.21 -22.27 -43.76
C TYR A 167 2.04 -21.00 -43.60
N GLN A 168 2.90 -20.66 -44.58
CA GLN A 168 3.75 -19.47 -44.51
C GLN A 168 2.96 -18.15 -44.48
N HIS A 169 1.69 -18.20 -44.87
CA HIS A 169 0.74 -17.09 -44.80
C HIS A 169 0.15 -16.87 -43.39
N LEU A 170 0.53 -17.69 -42.40
CA LEU A 170 0.14 -17.52 -41.00
C LEU A 170 1.37 -17.12 -40.17
N TRP A 171 1.23 -16.06 -39.41
CA TRP A 171 2.24 -15.55 -38.49
C TRP A 171 1.90 -15.97 -37.06
N ILE A 172 2.93 -16.30 -36.31
CA ILE A 172 2.83 -16.48 -34.86
C ILE A 172 3.07 -15.14 -34.17
N ASP A 173 2.65 -15.04 -32.91
CA ASP A 173 3.20 -14.04 -31.99
C ASP A 173 4.23 -14.74 -31.09
N ASN A 174 5.39 -14.12 -30.86
CA ASN A 174 6.41 -14.66 -29.98
C ASN A 174 6.93 -13.60 -28.99
N PRO A 175 7.31 -14.01 -27.77
CA PRO A 175 8.05 -13.15 -26.83
C PRO A 175 9.47 -12.90 -27.35
N ASP A 176 10.27 -12.14 -26.60
CA ASP A 176 11.65 -11.78 -26.99
C ASP A 176 12.51 -13.01 -27.31
N LEU A 177 12.28 -14.11 -26.58
CA LEU A 177 13.04 -15.35 -26.69
C LEU A 177 12.14 -16.49 -27.18
N GLY A 178 12.39 -16.95 -28.41
CA GLY A 178 11.59 -17.96 -29.10
C GLY A 178 11.70 -19.39 -28.56
N GLY A 179 12.58 -19.64 -27.59
CA GLY A 179 12.75 -20.96 -26.99
C GLY A 179 11.67 -21.33 -25.96
N GLY A 180 10.83 -20.39 -25.53
CA GLY A 180 9.74 -20.67 -24.59
C GLY A 180 8.67 -21.60 -25.19
N SER A 181 7.88 -22.22 -24.32
CA SER A 181 6.66 -22.95 -24.71
C SER A 181 5.55 -21.96 -25.09
N VAL A 182 4.82 -22.22 -26.18
CA VAL A 182 3.63 -21.43 -26.56
C VAL A 182 2.56 -21.54 -25.46
N VAL A 183 2.27 -22.77 -25.02
CA VAL A 183 1.31 -23.05 -23.93
C VAL A 183 1.79 -22.45 -22.62
N GLY A 184 3.01 -22.78 -22.19
CA GLY A 184 3.53 -22.38 -20.89
C GLY A 184 3.62 -20.87 -20.73
N ASN A 185 3.97 -20.14 -21.79
CA ASN A 185 3.96 -18.67 -21.78
C ASN A 185 2.53 -18.12 -21.63
N ALA A 186 1.57 -18.60 -22.42
CA ALA A 186 0.19 -18.16 -22.34
C ALA A 186 -0.46 -18.45 -20.96
N LEU A 187 -0.14 -19.59 -20.34
CA LEU A 187 -0.64 -19.94 -19.00
C LEU A 187 -0.11 -19.03 -17.90
N ASP A 188 1.06 -18.43 -18.08
CA ASP A 188 1.60 -17.43 -17.16
C ASP A 188 1.29 -16.00 -17.63
N ARG A 189 0.37 -15.86 -18.61
CA ARG A 189 -0.10 -14.61 -19.23
C ARG A 189 1.03 -13.77 -19.80
N GLY A 190 2.02 -14.44 -20.41
CA GLY A 190 3.11 -13.75 -21.07
C GLY A 190 2.66 -12.98 -22.30
N ALA A 191 3.46 -11.98 -22.67
CA ALA A 191 3.20 -11.10 -23.80
C ALA A 191 4.17 -11.35 -24.96
N GLY A 192 3.77 -10.90 -26.13
CA GLY A 192 4.61 -10.70 -27.30
C GLY A 192 4.26 -9.38 -28.00
N TYR A 193 4.56 -9.25 -29.30
CA TYR A 193 4.76 -7.91 -29.89
C TYR A 193 4.10 -7.67 -31.24
N THR A 194 3.39 -8.64 -31.81
CA THR A 194 2.52 -8.40 -32.97
C THR A 194 1.16 -7.87 -32.48
N PRO A 195 0.16 -7.61 -33.35
CA PRO A 195 -1.21 -7.35 -32.93
C PRO A 195 -1.83 -8.46 -32.05
N TYR A 196 -1.26 -9.67 -32.06
CA TYR A 196 -1.70 -10.84 -31.29
C TYR A 196 -0.90 -11.01 -29.98
N GLY A 197 -0.23 -9.95 -29.53
CA GLY A 197 0.76 -9.98 -28.43
C GLY A 197 0.21 -10.25 -27.04
N ASP A 198 -1.11 -10.33 -26.84
CA ASP A 198 -1.69 -10.88 -25.62
C ASP A 198 -1.99 -12.36 -25.83
N HIS A 199 -1.01 -13.21 -25.50
CA HIS A 199 -1.09 -14.64 -25.80
C HIS A 199 -2.27 -15.34 -25.11
N PHE A 200 -2.64 -14.91 -23.90
CA PHE A 200 -3.79 -15.50 -23.25
C PHE A 200 -5.07 -15.03 -23.93
N SER A 201 -5.22 -13.77 -24.31
CA SER A 201 -6.42 -13.35 -25.06
C SER A 201 -6.57 -14.06 -26.42
N MET A 202 -5.47 -14.55 -27.01
CA MET A 202 -5.46 -15.26 -28.30
C MET A 202 -5.62 -16.80 -28.18
N HIS A 203 -5.79 -17.36 -26.98
CA HIS A 203 -6.06 -18.80 -26.84
C HIS A 203 -7.48 -19.15 -27.27
N CYS A 204 -7.76 -20.41 -27.59
CA CYS A 204 -9.13 -20.87 -27.84
C CYS A 204 -9.28 -22.36 -27.51
N GLY A 205 -9.76 -22.60 -26.27
CA GLY A 205 -10.00 -23.94 -25.74
C GLY A 205 -8.73 -24.64 -25.22
N MET A 206 -8.93 -25.45 -24.18
CA MET A 206 -7.87 -26.14 -23.45
C MET A 206 -8.29 -27.57 -23.11
N GLU A 207 -7.34 -28.51 -23.04
CA GLU A 207 -7.51 -29.82 -22.41
C GLU A 207 -6.72 -29.85 -21.10
N VAL A 208 -7.38 -30.17 -19.99
CA VAL A 208 -6.86 -30.03 -18.63
C VAL A 208 -7.10 -31.31 -17.84
N VAL A 209 -6.08 -31.79 -17.12
CA VAL A 209 -6.20 -32.83 -16.10
C VAL A 209 -6.45 -32.15 -14.75
N LEU A 210 -7.60 -32.44 -14.14
CA LEU A 210 -8.02 -31.91 -12.84
C LEU A 210 -7.27 -32.61 -11.67
N PRO A 211 -7.30 -32.07 -10.45
CA PRO A 211 -6.56 -32.64 -9.31
C PRO A 211 -7.00 -34.05 -8.90
N ASN A 212 -8.21 -34.47 -9.29
CA ASN A 212 -8.70 -35.85 -9.11
C ASN A 212 -8.24 -36.81 -10.23
N GLY A 213 -7.56 -36.30 -11.26
CA GLY A 213 -7.12 -37.04 -12.43
C GLY A 213 -8.16 -37.15 -13.56
N GLU A 214 -9.31 -36.49 -13.48
CA GLU A 214 -10.26 -36.40 -14.59
C GLU A 214 -9.72 -35.49 -15.70
N ILE A 215 -10.10 -35.79 -16.95
CA ILE A 215 -9.73 -35.01 -18.13
C ILE A 215 -10.92 -34.17 -18.54
N MET A 216 -10.72 -32.87 -18.66
CA MET A 216 -11.73 -31.89 -19.03
C MET A 216 -11.26 -31.10 -20.25
N ARG A 217 -12.18 -30.80 -21.17
CA ARG A 217 -11.98 -29.81 -22.24
C ARG A 217 -12.82 -28.57 -21.98
N THR A 218 -12.26 -27.40 -22.21
CA THR A 218 -12.96 -26.12 -22.02
C THR A 218 -13.62 -25.60 -23.29
N GLY A 219 -14.50 -24.61 -23.14
CA GLY A 219 -15.20 -23.96 -24.25
C GLY A 219 -16.01 -24.94 -25.10
N MET A 220 -15.97 -24.75 -26.42
CA MET A 220 -16.64 -25.66 -27.36
C MET A 220 -16.04 -27.08 -27.36
N GLY A 221 -14.85 -27.29 -26.80
CA GLY A 221 -14.23 -28.61 -26.67
C GLY A 221 -14.97 -29.57 -25.75
N ALA A 222 -15.80 -29.03 -24.85
CA ALA A 222 -16.68 -29.82 -23.98
C ALA A 222 -17.82 -30.50 -24.75
N LEU A 223 -18.19 -30.01 -25.93
CA LEU A 223 -19.22 -30.60 -26.78
C LEU A 223 -18.61 -31.73 -27.64
N PRO A 224 -19.04 -33.00 -27.47
CA PRO A 224 -18.53 -34.09 -28.30
C PRO A 224 -18.83 -33.88 -29.79
N GLY A 225 -17.86 -34.15 -30.66
CA GLY A 225 -18.02 -34.01 -32.11
C GLY A 225 -18.08 -32.56 -32.63
N ASN A 226 -17.73 -31.58 -31.80
CA ASN A 226 -17.69 -30.17 -32.22
C ASN A 226 -16.67 -29.94 -33.35
N ASN A 227 -16.90 -28.87 -34.10
CA ASN A 227 -16.01 -28.37 -35.16
C ASN A 227 -15.59 -26.90 -34.92
N THR A 228 -15.75 -26.40 -33.70
CA THR A 228 -15.53 -24.99 -33.35
C THR A 228 -14.69 -24.82 -32.07
N TRP A 229 -13.98 -25.87 -31.61
CA TRP A 229 -13.18 -25.79 -30.39
C TRP A 229 -12.17 -24.64 -30.43
N GLN A 230 -11.39 -24.53 -31.51
CA GLN A 230 -10.38 -23.49 -31.69
C GLN A 230 -10.94 -22.18 -32.27
N THR A 231 -12.22 -22.10 -32.62
CA THR A 231 -12.81 -20.90 -33.24
C THR A 231 -13.73 -20.11 -32.30
N PHE A 232 -14.22 -20.70 -31.21
CA PHE A 232 -15.06 -20.00 -30.24
C PHE A 232 -14.71 -20.38 -28.78
N GLN A 233 -14.12 -19.41 -28.07
CA GLN A 233 -13.57 -19.58 -26.72
C GLN A 233 -14.60 -20.03 -25.69
N TYR A 234 -15.77 -19.39 -25.67
CA TYR A 234 -16.63 -19.40 -24.48
C TYR A 234 -17.41 -20.69 -24.27
N GLY A 235 -17.83 -21.38 -25.35
CA GLY A 235 -18.73 -22.52 -25.23
C GLY A 235 -20.07 -22.14 -24.59
N TYR A 236 -20.46 -22.81 -23.51
CA TYR A 236 -21.71 -22.56 -22.78
C TYR A 236 -21.51 -22.65 -21.26
N GLY A 237 -22.12 -21.72 -20.51
CA GLY A 237 -22.05 -21.67 -19.04
C GLY A 237 -20.90 -20.79 -18.51
N PRO A 238 -20.45 -20.99 -17.25
CA PRO A 238 -19.27 -20.32 -16.71
C PRO A 238 -18.04 -20.61 -17.57
N TYR A 239 -17.21 -19.60 -17.80
CA TYR A 239 -16.01 -19.69 -18.62
C TYR A 239 -14.77 -19.96 -17.74
N PRO A 240 -14.28 -21.21 -17.66
CA PRO A 240 -13.31 -21.60 -16.63
C PRO A 240 -11.86 -21.34 -17.02
N ASP A 241 -11.55 -21.09 -18.30
CA ASP A 241 -10.18 -21.06 -18.83
C ASP A 241 -9.24 -20.14 -18.03
N GLY A 242 -9.77 -18.98 -17.60
CA GLY A 242 -9.04 -18.01 -16.78
C GLY A 242 -8.52 -18.58 -15.46
N ILE A 243 -9.23 -19.53 -14.84
CA ILE A 243 -8.78 -20.12 -13.57
C ILE A 243 -7.51 -20.94 -13.78
N PHE A 244 -7.24 -21.51 -14.97
CA PHE A 244 -6.06 -22.34 -15.21
C PHE A 244 -4.78 -21.54 -15.53
N THR A 245 -4.83 -20.21 -15.45
CA THR A 245 -3.67 -19.34 -15.67
C THR A 245 -3.11 -18.81 -14.36
N GLN A 246 -1.77 -18.78 -14.25
CA GLN A 246 -1.05 -18.35 -13.04
C GLN A 246 -1.60 -18.99 -11.76
N SER A 247 -2.00 -20.25 -11.81
CA SER A 247 -2.70 -20.93 -10.72
C SER A 247 -2.22 -22.37 -10.54
N ASN A 248 -2.91 -23.11 -9.67
CA ASN A 248 -2.63 -24.51 -9.37
C ASN A 248 -3.90 -25.38 -9.36
N TYR A 249 -4.88 -25.06 -10.20
CA TYR A 249 -6.16 -25.79 -10.25
C TYR A 249 -6.20 -26.97 -11.22
N GLY A 250 -5.20 -27.14 -12.10
CA GLY A 250 -5.16 -28.23 -13.06
C GLY A 250 -3.86 -28.25 -13.88
N ILE A 251 -3.68 -29.31 -14.66
CA ILE A 251 -2.53 -29.51 -15.55
C ILE A 251 -3.00 -29.45 -17.00
N VAL A 252 -2.60 -28.41 -17.72
CA VAL A 252 -2.97 -28.22 -19.13
C VAL A 252 -2.11 -29.12 -20.02
N THR A 253 -2.77 -29.90 -20.88
CA THR A 253 -2.16 -30.91 -21.75
C THR A 253 -2.29 -30.60 -23.23
N LYS A 254 -3.24 -29.72 -23.61
CA LYS A 254 -3.40 -29.16 -24.96
C LYS A 254 -4.00 -27.76 -24.86
N MET A 255 -3.65 -26.88 -25.79
CA MET A 255 -4.22 -25.52 -25.85
C MET A 255 -4.30 -25.04 -27.29
N GLY A 256 -5.44 -24.46 -27.66
CA GLY A 256 -5.66 -23.86 -28.96
C GLY A 256 -5.23 -22.40 -29.00
N PHE A 257 -4.82 -21.91 -30.17
CA PHE A 257 -4.44 -20.51 -30.39
C PHE A 257 -4.93 -20.01 -31.75
N TRP A 258 -5.21 -18.71 -31.81
CA TRP A 258 -5.36 -18.00 -33.07
C TRP A 258 -3.99 -17.57 -33.61
N LEU A 259 -3.84 -17.66 -34.92
CA LEU A 259 -2.68 -17.24 -35.69
C LEU A 259 -3.05 -16.01 -36.50
N MET A 260 -2.11 -15.07 -36.64
CA MET A 260 -2.37 -13.87 -37.42
C MET A 260 -2.20 -14.20 -38.91
N PRO A 261 -3.18 -13.93 -39.79
CA PRO A 261 -2.95 -14.04 -41.22
C PRO A 261 -1.90 -13.01 -41.66
N ASP A 262 -1.16 -13.29 -42.74
CA ASP A 262 -0.22 -12.34 -43.33
C ASP A 262 -0.96 -11.01 -43.60
N PRO A 263 -0.50 -9.90 -43.01
CA PRO A 263 -1.20 -8.62 -43.11
C PRO A 263 -1.15 -8.00 -44.52
N GLY A 264 -0.42 -8.60 -45.48
CA GLY A 264 -0.28 -8.06 -46.84
C GLY A 264 0.70 -6.89 -46.94
N GLY A 265 1.48 -6.66 -45.88
CA GLY A 265 2.56 -5.66 -45.83
C GLY A 265 2.98 -5.35 -44.40
N TYR A 266 4.25 -4.98 -44.24
CA TYR A 266 4.89 -4.79 -42.93
C TYR A 266 6.03 -3.77 -43.01
N GLN A 267 6.21 -2.99 -41.95
CA GLN A 267 7.37 -2.11 -41.77
C GLN A 267 7.59 -1.83 -40.28
N ALA A 268 8.70 -2.33 -39.71
CA ALA A 268 9.16 -1.90 -38.38
C ALA A 268 9.75 -0.49 -38.42
N TYR A 269 9.72 0.21 -37.29
CA TYR A 269 10.30 1.53 -37.11
C TYR A 269 10.92 1.70 -35.72
N LEU A 270 11.84 2.65 -35.62
CA LEU A 270 12.39 3.18 -34.36
C LEU A 270 12.14 4.69 -34.32
N PHE A 271 11.62 5.18 -33.19
CA PHE A 271 11.72 6.59 -32.80
C PHE A 271 12.63 6.74 -31.58
N SER A 272 13.56 7.70 -31.61
CA SER A 272 14.53 7.93 -30.54
C SER A 272 14.37 9.34 -29.95
N PHE A 273 14.28 9.42 -28.63
CA PHE A 273 14.07 10.66 -27.86
C PHE A 273 15.30 10.95 -27.01
N GLN A 274 15.78 12.19 -27.03
CA GLN A 274 17.17 12.48 -26.64
C GLN A 274 17.34 12.73 -25.15
N ASN A 275 16.29 13.15 -24.44
CA ASN A 275 16.38 13.51 -23.03
C ASN A 275 15.65 12.48 -22.15
N ASP A 276 16.17 12.25 -20.95
CA ASP A 276 15.52 11.37 -19.96
C ASP A 276 14.11 11.86 -19.60
N SER A 277 13.94 13.18 -19.55
CA SER A 277 12.67 13.87 -19.27
C SER A 277 11.62 13.75 -20.37
N ASP A 278 11.94 13.14 -21.52
CA ASP A 278 10.99 12.99 -22.63
C ASP A 278 9.98 11.86 -22.38
N LEU A 279 10.24 10.93 -21.45
CA LEU A 279 9.40 9.75 -21.18
C LEU A 279 7.90 10.08 -21.01
N PRO A 280 7.49 11.08 -20.20
CA PRO A 280 6.08 11.43 -20.08
C PRO A 280 5.44 11.80 -21.42
N ALA A 281 6.10 12.63 -22.22
CA ALA A 281 5.58 13.08 -23.51
C ALA A 281 5.50 11.93 -24.53
N VAL A 282 6.48 11.01 -24.50
CA VAL A 282 6.50 9.81 -25.33
C VAL A 282 5.30 8.91 -25.02
N VAL A 283 5.03 8.68 -23.74
CA VAL A 283 3.89 7.85 -23.30
C VAL A 283 2.56 8.50 -23.67
N GLU A 284 2.42 9.82 -23.48
CA GLU A 284 1.21 10.55 -23.87
C GLU A 284 0.94 10.48 -25.38
N ALA A 285 1.99 10.60 -26.19
CA ALA A 285 1.89 10.45 -27.64
C ALA A 285 1.46 9.02 -28.03
N ILE A 286 2.11 8.00 -27.46
CA ILE A 286 1.78 6.59 -27.74
C ILE A 286 0.35 6.27 -27.30
N ARG A 287 -0.09 6.71 -26.12
CA ARG A 287 -1.43 6.39 -25.59
C ARG A 287 -2.53 6.69 -26.60
N GLY A 288 -2.54 7.90 -27.16
CA GLY A 288 -3.54 8.31 -28.14
C GLY A 288 -3.50 7.45 -29.41
N LEU A 289 -2.30 7.16 -29.90
CA LEU A 289 -2.08 6.35 -31.10
C LEU A 289 -2.47 4.88 -30.89
N ARG A 290 -2.19 4.33 -29.70
CA ARG A 290 -2.43 2.94 -29.34
C ARG A 290 -3.92 2.66 -29.11
N ILE A 291 -4.61 3.52 -28.36
CA ILE A 291 -6.07 3.42 -28.15
C ILE A 291 -6.82 3.63 -29.46
N GLY A 292 -6.35 4.55 -30.30
CA GLY A 292 -6.91 4.82 -31.63
C GLY A 292 -6.60 3.77 -32.70
N MET A 293 -5.89 2.68 -32.35
CA MET A 293 -5.45 1.63 -33.28
C MET A 293 -4.57 2.11 -34.44
N VAL A 294 -3.97 3.30 -34.34
CA VAL A 294 -2.94 3.76 -35.28
C VAL A 294 -1.69 2.91 -35.09
N ILE A 295 -1.31 2.65 -33.84
CA ILE A 295 -0.36 1.59 -33.48
C ILE A 295 -1.17 0.33 -33.19
N GLN A 296 -1.00 -0.68 -34.05
CA GLN A 296 -1.81 -1.91 -34.03
C GLN A 296 -1.25 -2.98 -33.08
N ASN A 297 0.07 -3.05 -32.96
CA ASN A 297 0.75 -4.03 -32.13
C ASN A 297 0.97 -3.53 -30.70
N ALA A 298 1.66 -4.32 -29.87
CA ALA A 298 2.19 -3.85 -28.58
C ALA A 298 3.59 -3.23 -28.78
N PRO A 299 3.73 -1.89 -28.93
CA PRO A 299 5.04 -1.27 -29.06
C PRO A 299 5.77 -1.28 -27.73
N THR A 300 7.10 -1.15 -27.77
CA THR A 300 7.92 -1.08 -26.57
C THR A 300 8.68 0.24 -26.48
N ILE A 301 8.69 0.84 -25.29
CA ILE A 301 9.53 1.98 -24.92
C ILE A 301 10.72 1.40 -24.13
N ARG A 302 11.94 1.50 -24.66
CA ARG A 302 13.13 0.86 -24.08
C ARG A 302 14.12 1.91 -23.58
N SER A 303 14.78 1.59 -22.46
CA SER A 303 15.93 2.37 -21.99
C SER A 303 17.17 2.06 -22.84
N PRO A 304 18.14 3.00 -22.96
CA PRO A 304 19.35 2.77 -23.72
C PRO A 304 20.20 1.63 -23.16
N LEU A 305 20.16 1.39 -21.85
CA LEU A 305 20.89 0.29 -21.24
C LEU A 305 20.28 -1.08 -21.58
N MET A 306 18.96 -1.16 -21.78
CA MET A 306 18.31 -2.37 -22.31
C MET A 306 18.82 -2.69 -23.72
N ASP A 307 18.98 -1.68 -24.57
CA ASP A 307 19.50 -1.86 -25.93
C ASP A 307 21.02 -2.16 -25.93
N ALA A 308 21.79 -1.47 -25.07
CA ALA A 308 23.22 -1.69 -24.92
C ALA A 308 23.54 -3.11 -24.43
N ALA A 309 22.76 -3.60 -23.46
CA ALA A 309 22.94 -4.92 -22.87
C ALA A 309 22.65 -6.05 -23.87
N ALA A 310 21.81 -5.82 -24.89
CA ALA A 310 21.60 -6.77 -25.97
C ALA A 310 22.87 -6.97 -26.84
N TYR A 311 23.77 -5.98 -26.90
CA TYR A 311 25.02 -6.09 -27.65
C TYR A 311 26.19 -6.67 -26.85
N GLY A 312 26.23 -6.44 -25.53
CA GLY A 312 27.37 -6.86 -24.73
C GLY A 312 27.32 -6.42 -23.26
N PRO A 313 28.29 -6.89 -22.46
CA PRO A 313 28.37 -6.59 -21.03
C PRO A 313 28.73 -5.12 -20.80
N LYS A 314 28.46 -4.63 -19.57
CA LYS A 314 28.81 -3.27 -19.15
C LYS A 314 30.28 -2.92 -19.38
N SER A 315 31.19 -3.88 -19.12
CA SER A 315 32.63 -3.75 -19.30
C SER A 315 33.08 -3.48 -20.73
N SER A 316 32.21 -3.72 -21.73
CA SER A 316 32.50 -3.38 -23.12
C SER A 316 32.33 -1.89 -23.44
N TYR A 317 31.68 -1.14 -22.53
CA TYR A 317 31.39 0.29 -22.68
C TYR A 317 32.15 1.17 -21.70
N THR A 318 32.44 0.66 -20.50
CA THR A 318 33.09 1.42 -19.42
C THR A 318 33.77 0.50 -18.41
N ASP A 319 34.85 0.98 -17.81
CA ASP A 319 35.54 0.31 -16.70
C ASP A 319 34.84 0.54 -15.34
N ASN A 320 33.80 1.37 -15.31
CA ASN A 320 33.02 1.64 -14.09
C ASN A 320 32.23 0.39 -13.66
N THR A 321 32.54 -0.13 -12.48
CA THR A 321 31.87 -1.30 -11.88
C THR A 321 30.69 -0.95 -10.98
N GLY A 322 30.53 0.33 -10.60
CA GLY A 322 29.40 0.87 -9.83
C GLY A 322 28.28 1.41 -10.71
N VAL A 323 27.23 2.00 -10.13
CA VAL A 323 26.06 2.51 -10.88
C VAL A 323 26.47 3.60 -11.88
N LEU A 324 25.96 3.51 -13.11
CA LEU A 324 26.24 4.47 -14.17
C LEU A 324 25.58 5.83 -13.91
N THR A 325 26.33 6.90 -14.20
CA THR A 325 25.83 8.27 -14.20
C THR A 325 25.05 8.57 -15.48
N ASP A 326 24.20 9.61 -15.46
CA ASP A 326 23.46 9.99 -16.66
C ASP A 326 24.37 10.33 -17.85
N ALA A 327 25.50 11.01 -17.60
CA ALA A 327 26.47 11.33 -18.65
C ALA A 327 27.11 10.08 -19.29
N GLU A 328 27.36 9.03 -18.51
CA GLU A 328 27.85 7.75 -19.03
C GLU A 328 26.78 7.05 -19.87
N ILE A 329 25.53 7.06 -19.39
CA ILE A 329 24.41 6.46 -20.13
C ILE A 329 24.15 7.22 -21.44
N ASP A 330 24.23 8.55 -21.44
CA ASP A 330 24.10 9.40 -22.63
C ASP A 330 25.18 9.10 -23.66
N LYS A 331 26.43 8.88 -23.19
CA LYS A 331 27.54 8.45 -24.03
C LYS A 331 27.27 7.08 -24.65
N ILE A 332 26.84 6.10 -23.85
CA ILE A 332 26.50 4.76 -24.34
C ILE A 332 25.37 4.83 -25.38
N ALA A 333 24.31 5.58 -25.10
CA ALA A 333 23.19 5.78 -26.02
C ALA A 333 23.68 6.34 -27.37
N LYS A 334 24.55 7.36 -27.34
CA LYS A 334 25.17 7.93 -28.53
C LYS A 334 26.06 6.93 -29.28
N ASP A 335 26.87 6.15 -28.58
CA ASP A 335 27.78 5.17 -29.17
C ASP A 335 27.01 4.07 -29.92
N ILE A 336 25.86 3.65 -29.40
CA ILE A 336 24.97 2.68 -30.06
C ILE A 336 23.91 3.34 -30.96
N LYS A 337 23.98 4.68 -31.13
CA LYS A 337 23.13 5.51 -32.02
C LYS A 337 21.63 5.47 -31.69
N VAL A 338 21.30 5.50 -30.40
CA VAL A 338 19.92 5.58 -29.90
C VAL A 338 19.76 6.78 -28.96
N GLY A 339 18.53 7.09 -28.58
CA GLY A 339 18.21 8.14 -27.61
C GLY A 339 18.18 7.62 -26.17
N ARG A 340 17.80 8.50 -25.24
CA ARG A 340 17.49 8.16 -23.85
C ARG A 340 16.21 7.35 -23.68
N TRP A 341 15.29 7.44 -24.64
CA TRP A 341 14.14 6.56 -24.74
C TRP A 341 13.92 6.16 -26.20
N ASN A 342 13.67 4.87 -26.43
CA ASN A 342 13.60 4.31 -27.78
C ASN A 342 12.31 3.53 -27.97
N VAL A 343 11.49 3.97 -28.92
CA VAL A 343 10.19 3.37 -29.23
C VAL A 343 10.32 2.48 -30.45
N TYR A 344 10.14 1.18 -30.23
CA TYR A 344 10.09 0.16 -31.27
C TYR A 344 8.66 -0.26 -31.53
N GLY A 345 8.26 -0.26 -32.79
CA GLY A 345 6.93 -0.69 -33.22
C GLY A 345 6.90 -1.05 -34.70
N ALA A 346 5.73 -1.42 -35.20
CA ALA A 346 5.57 -1.75 -36.62
C ALA A 346 4.18 -1.36 -37.15
N MET A 347 4.12 -1.16 -38.47
CA MET A 347 2.89 -0.92 -39.21
C MET A 347 2.55 -2.15 -40.04
N TYR A 348 1.29 -2.58 -39.98
CA TYR A 348 0.80 -3.81 -40.61
C TYR A 348 -0.31 -3.48 -41.60
N GLY A 349 -0.22 -4.03 -42.80
CA GLY A 349 -1.22 -3.83 -43.85
C GLY A 349 -0.63 -3.45 -45.21
N PRO A 350 -1.50 -3.31 -46.23
CA PRO A 350 -1.12 -2.80 -47.54
C PRO A 350 -0.44 -1.44 -47.45
N LYS A 351 0.44 -1.16 -48.42
CA LYS A 351 1.24 0.09 -48.45
C LYS A 351 0.43 1.37 -48.24
N PRO A 352 -0.75 1.61 -48.87
CA PRO A 352 -1.51 2.84 -48.67
C PRO A 352 -1.94 3.07 -47.20
N MET A 353 -2.28 2.00 -46.49
CA MET A 353 -2.65 2.07 -45.08
C MET A 353 -1.44 2.39 -44.21
N ARG A 354 -0.29 1.73 -44.48
CA ARG A 354 0.96 2.00 -43.75
C ARG A 354 1.50 3.39 -44.03
N ASP A 355 1.38 3.91 -45.25
CA ASP A 355 1.81 5.27 -45.58
C ASP A 355 1.00 6.30 -44.79
N LEU A 356 -0.33 6.13 -44.69
CA LEU A 356 -1.18 7.01 -43.87
C LEU A 356 -0.88 6.88 -42.37
N GLN A 357 -0.74 5.65 -41.85
CA GLN A 357 -0.31 5.44 -40.46
C GLN A 357 1.02 6.13 -40.19
N TRP A 358 1.99 6.00 -41.10
CA TRP A 358 3.29 6.62 -40.97
C TRP A 358 3.23 8.15 -40.89
N GLU A 359 2.40 8.79 -41.71
CA GLU A 359 2.20 10.25 -41.65
C GLU A 359 1.67 10.68 -40.27
N VAL A 360 0.75 9.94 -39.68
CA VAL A 360 0.21 10.20 -38.34
C VAL A 360 1.26 9.96 -37.25
N LEU A 361 1.98 8.83 -37.30
CA LEU A 361 3.06 8.53 -36.35
C LEU A 361 4.15 9.60 -36.38
N LYS A 362 4.65 9.92 -37.58
CA LYS A 362 5.69 10.92 -37.79
C LYS A 362 5.23 12.30 -37.33
N SER A 363 4.03 12.75 -37.73
CA SER A 363 3.52 14.07 -37.31
C SER A 363 3.23 14.16 -35.81
N THR A 364 3.05 13.04 -35.12
CA THR A 364 2.84 13.01 -33.66
C THR A 364 4.16 12.99 -32.91
N PHE A 365 5.04 12.01 -33.16
CA PHE A 365 6.29 11.86 -32.40
C PHE A 365 7.29 12.97 -32.68
N MET A 366 7.35 13.49 -33.91
CA MET A 366 8.30 14.56 -34.26
C MET A 366 7.95 15.93 -33.65
N LYS A 367 6.82 16.04 -32.91
CA LYS A 367 6.52 17.22 -32.08
C LYS A 367 7.39 17.27 -30.82
N ILE A 368 7.95 16.14 -30.39
CA ILE A 368 8.86 16.08 -29.23
C ILE A 368 10.23 16.60 -29.67
N PRO A 369 10.80 17.63 -29.01
CA PRO A 369 12.06 18.23 -29.44
C PRO A 369 13.21 17.23 -29.52
N GLY A 370 13.94 17.25 -30.64
CA GLY A 370 15.08 16.35 -30.86
C GLY A 370 14.73 14.90 -31.21
N ALA A 371 13.44 14.55 -31.30
CA ALA A 371 13.02 13.23 -31.75
C ALA A 371 13.58 12.91 -33.15
N THR A 372 14.08 11.69 -33.32
CA THR A 372 14.53 11.17 -34.61
C THR A 372 13.82 9.86 -34.92
N TYR A 373 13.88 9.41 -36.17
CA TYR A 373 13.34 8.12 -36.56
C TYR A 373 14.25 7.39 -37.55
N GLU A 374 14.16 6.06 -37.54
CA GLU A 374 14.85 5.19 -38.47
C GLU A 374 13.97 3.99 -38.87
N PHE A 375 14.16 3.50 -40.08
CA PHE A 375 13.65 2.23 -40.55
C PHE A 375 14.80 1.21 -40.63
N PRO A 376 14.53 -0.09 -40.41
CA PRO A 376 15.52 -1.14 -40.67
C PRO A 376 16.12 -0.97 -42.07
N LYS A 377 17.45 -1.01 -42.17
CA LYS A 377 18.18 -0.90 -43.44
C LYS A 377 18.63 -2.29 -43.88
N PRO A 378 18.73 -2.57 -45.19
CA PRO A 378 19.39 -3.78 -45.65
C PRO A 378 20.80 -3.87 -45.07
N ARG A 379 21.14 -5.00 -44.46
CA ARG A 379 22.47 -5.24 -43.87
C ARG A 379 23.38 -5.87 -44.90
N ALA A 380 24.64 -5.42 -44.95
CA ALA A 380 25.67 -6.13 -45.69
C ALA A 380 26.09 -7.42 -44.94
N GLU A 381 26.60 -8.40 -45.68
CA GLU A 381 27.13 -9.63 -45.08
C GLU A 381 28.29 -9.28 -44.12
N GLY A 382 28.23 -9.79 -42.88
CA GLY A 382 29.22 -9.50 -41.82
C GLY A 382 28.96 -8.24 -40.97
N GLU A 383 28.01 -7.38 -41.31
CA GLU A 383 27.62 -6.26 -40.46
C GLU A 383 26.98 -6.77 -39.14
N LYS A 384 27.10 -6.04 -38.02
CA LYS A 384 26.41 -6.39 -36.76
C LYS A 384 24.92 -6.05 -36.84
N ARG A 385 24.06 -6.85 -36.20
CA ARG A 385 22.61 -6.56 -36.13
C ARG A 385 22.42 -5.44 -35.11
N THR A 386 21.64 -4.41 -35.44
CA THR A 386 21.16 -3.46 -34.43
C THR A 386 19.93 -4.03 -33.72
N VAL A 387 19.56 -3.49 -32.56
CA VAL A 387 18.33 -3.86 -31.85
C VAL A 387 17.09 -3.67 -32.74
N LEU A 388 17.07 -2.65 -33.61
CA LEU A 388 15.97 -2.49 -34.58
C LEU A 388 15.84 -3.69 -35.53
N HIS A 389 16.95 -4.27 -35.99
CA HIS A 389 16.92 -5.49 -36.80
C HIS A 389 16.47 -6.72 -36.00
N MET A 390 16.88 -6.82 -34.73
CA MET A 390 16.44 -7.90 -33.84
C MET A 390 14.92 -7.82 -33.61
N ARG A 391 14.43 -6.62 -33.29
CA ARG A 391 13.01 -6.35 -33.04
C ARG A 391 12.17 -6.44 -34.30
N GLU A 392 12.72 -6.09 -35.48
CA GLU A 392 12.03 -6.29 -36.76
C GLU A 392 11.62 -7.74 -36.96
N GLU A 393 12.47 -8.70 -36.59
CA GLU A 393 12.12 -10.13 -36.64
C GLU A 393 11.04 -10.47 -35.60
N THR A 394 11.22 -10.06 -34.34
CA THR A 394 10.26 -10.32 -33.27
C THR A 394 8.87 -9.74 -33.57
N LEU A 395 8.79 -8.50 -34.06
CA LEU A 395 7.56 -7.81 -34.45
C LEU A 395 6.89 -8.45 -35.68
N LYS A 396 7.58 -9.35 -36.39
CA LYS A 396 7.07 -10.10 -37.54
C LYS A 396 6.71 -11.55 -37.19
N GLY A 397 6.75 -11.92 -35.90
CA GLY A 397 6.53 -13.31 -35.49
C GLY A 397 7.68 -14.25 -35.87
N LEU A 398 8.90 -13.72 -36.05
CA LEU A 398 10.10 -14.51 -36.29
C LEU A 398 10.81 -14.77 -34.95
N PRO A 399 10.73 -16.01 -34.42
CA PRO A 399 11.35 -16.34 -33.14
C PRO A 399 12.87 -16.26 -33.25
N ASN A 400 13.52 -15.69 -32.23
CA ASN A 400 14.96 -15.58 -32.14
C ASN A 400 15.43 -15.63 -30.66
N THR A 401 16.73 -15.45 -30.42
CA THR A 401 17.30 -15.36 -29.05
C THR A 401 18.32 -14.24 -28.90
N TYR A 402 18.26 -13.21 -29.75
CA TYR A 402 19.29 -12.18 -29.78
C TYR A 402 19.40 -11.43 -28.47
N GLU A 403 18.26 -11.21 -27.80
CA GLU A 403 18.22 -10.41 -26.59
C GLU A 403 18.77 -11.12 -25.35
N LEU A 404 19.19 -12.40 -25.41
CA LEU A 404 19.87 -13.08 -24.30
C LEU A 404 21.14 -12.37 -23.79
N GLY A 405 21.70 -11.44 -24.57
CA GLY A 405 22.85 -10.62 -24.16
C GLY A 405 22.64 -9.85 -22.84
N TRP A 406 21.42 -9.40 -22.55
CA TRP A 406 21.07 -8.67 -21.31
C TRP A 406 21.51 -9.36 -20.02
N LEU A 407 21.49 -10.69 -19.98
CA LEU A 407 21.89 -11.47 -18.80
C LEU A 407 23.33 -11.16 -18.40
N ASN A 408 24.17 -10.81 -19.38
CA ASN A 408 25.59 -10.64 -19.18
C ASN A 408 25.98 -9.21 -18.78
N TRP A 409 25.02 -8.31 -18.55
CA TRP A 409 25.31 -6.91 -18.24
C TRP A 409 26.20 -6.76 -17.01
N THR A 410 25.81 -7.39 -15.89
CA THR A 410 26.50 -7.28 -14.60
C THR A 410 27.75 -8.18 -14.53
N CYS A 411 27.68 -9.39 -15.09
CA CYS A 411 28.81 -10.33 -15.16
C CYS A 411 28.61 -11.36 -16.28
N GLU A 412 29.68 -12.07 -16.66
CA GLU A 412 29.68 -13.03 -17.78
C GLU A 412 28.67 -14.20 -17.61
N LYS A 413 28.33 -14.55 -16.37
CA LYS A 413 27.28 -15.53 -16.01
C LYS A 413 26.13 -14.88 -15.24
N GLY A 414 25.75 -13.68 -15.64
CA GLY A 414 24.75 -12.90 -14.92
C GLY A 414 23.37 -13.55 -14.93
N SER A 415 22.62 -13.26 -13.88
CA SER A 415 21.27 -13.76 -13.62
C SER A 415 20.29 -12.61 -13.61
N LEU A 416 19.01 -12.93 -13.80
CA LEU A 416 17.94 -11.96 -13.88
C LEU A 416 16.93 -12.20 -12.75
N LEU A 417 16.46 -11.12 -12.13
CA LEU A 417 15.29 -11.12 -11.27
C LEU A 417 14.29 -10.10 -11.83
N GLY A 418 13.12 -10.58 -12.26
CA GLY A 418 12.10 -9.73 -12.89
C GLY A 418 11.25 -8.99 -11.87
N PHE A 419 11.02 -7.70 -12.13
CA PHE A 419 10.00 -6.87 -11.46
C PHE A 419 9.08 -6.28 -12.51
N SER A 420 7.77 -6.41 -12.34
CA SER A 420 6.83 -6.22 -13.45
C SER A 420 5.51 -5.55 -13.04
N PRO A 421 5.55 -4.32 -12.49
CA PRO A 421 4.35 -3.59 -12.12
C PRO A 421 3.54 -3.14 -13.34
N ILE A 422 2.24 -2.99 -13.15
CA ILE A 422 1.31 -2.44 -14.13
C ILE A 422 0.95 -1.00 -13.74
N SER A 423 0.96 -0.07 -14.71
CA SER A 423 0.41 1.28 -14.56
C SER A 423 -0.63 1.60 -15.63
N PRO A 424 -1.45 2.64 -15.42
CA PRO A 424 -2.12 3.31 -16.52
C PRO A 424 -1.11 3.78 -17.58
N ALA A 425 -1.53 3.80 -18.84
CA ALA A 425 -0.72 4.34 -19.94
C ALA A 425 -0.62 5.87 -19.94
N SER A 426 -0.21 6.47 -18.81
CA SER A 426 -0.05 7.91 -18.65
C SER A 426 1.42 8.29 -18.47
N GLY A 427 1.80 9.48 -18.96
CA GLY A 427 3.16 9.97 -18.82
C GLY A 427 3.58 10.19 -17.37
N ALA A 428 2.63 10.58 -16.51
CA ALA A 428 2.88 10.78 -15.08
C ALA A 428 3.17 9.46 -14.36
N ASP A 429 2.35 8.43 -14.59
CA ASP A 429 2.50 7.12 -13.93
C ASP A 429 3.77 6.40 -14.42
N ALA A 430 4.06 6.47 -15.73
CA ALA A 430 5.28 5.92 -16.30
C ALA A 430 6.54 6.53 -15.66
N ASN A 431 6.57 7.86 -15.52
CA ASN A 431 7.71 8.56 -14.91
C ASN A 431 7.83 8.26 -13.42
N LYS A 432 6.71 8.21 -12.71
CA LYS A 432 6.69 7.85 -11.27
C LYS A 432 7.23 6.44 -11.04
N GLN A 433 6.81 5.47 -11.84
CA GLN A 433 7.35 4.11 -11.75
C GLN A 433 8.84 4.04 -12.13
N TYR A 434 9.24 4.71 -13.21
CA TYR A 434 10.64 4.78 -13.62
C TYR A 434 11.54 5.32 -12.50
N GLU A 435 11.20 6.46 -11.92
CA GLU A 435 11.98 7.08 -10.84
C GLU A 435 12.01 6.22 -9.56
N MET A 436 10.87 5.59 -9.22
CA MET A 436 10.81 4.66 -8.09
C MET A 436 11.78 3.49 -8.26
N VAL A 437 11.76 2.84 -9.43
CA VAL A 437 12.64 1.71 -9.75
C VAL A 437 14.10 2.16 -9.78
N ARG A 438 14.39 3.23 -10.51
CA ARG A 438 15.74 3.79 -10.64
C ARG A 438 16.34 4.11 -9.26
N ARG A 439 15.57 4.77 -8.38
CA ARG A 439 15.99 5.09 -7.00
C ARG A 439 16.38 3.84 -6.22
N ARG A 440 15.53 2.80 -6.21
CA ARG A 440 15.83 1.55 -5.48
C ARG A 440 16.98 0.79 -6.11
N PHE A 441 17.10 0.78 -7.43
CA PHE A 441 18.24 0.14 -8.10
C PHE A 441 19.55 0.81 -7.70
N HIS A 442 19.59 2.14 -7.72
CA HIS A 442 20.76 2.91 -7.29
C HIS A 442 21.12 2.66 -5.81
N GLU A 443 20.12 2.64 -4.92
CA GLU A 443 20.30 2.34 -3.48
C GLU A 443 20.99 0.99 -3.24
N PHE A 444 20.70 -0.01 -4.08
CA PHE A 444 21.25 -1.35 -3.96
C PHE A 444 22.43 -1.65 -4.92
N GLY A 445 22.88 -0.64 -5.68
CA GLY A 445 24.06 -0.72 -6.54
C GLY A 445 23.82 -1.40 -7.89
N PHE A 446 22.60 -1.29 -8.45
CA PHE A 446 22.23 -1.83 -9.76
C PHE A 446 21.92 -0.71 -10.76
N ASP A 447 22.21 -0.96 -12.05
CA ASP A 447 21.81 -0.06 -13.14
C ASP A 447 20.36 -0.31 -13.55
N TYR A 448 19.61 0.75 -13.83
CA TYR A 448 18.25 0.61 -14.36
C TYR A 448 18.26 0.06 -15.80
N ILE A 449 17.74 -1.16 -15.95
CA ILE A 449 17.47 -1.80 -17.24
C ILE A 449 15.99 -2.13 -17.27
N GLY A 450 15.25 -1.55 -18.22
CA GLY A 450 13.82 -1.74 -18.26
C GLY A 450 13.19 -1.34 -19.58
N THR A 451 11.98 -1.87 -19.79
CA THR A 451 11.13 -1.53 -20.92
C THR A 451 9.68 -1.43 -20.49
N PHE A 452 8.95 -0.47 -21.07
CA PHE A 452 7.50 -0.46 -21.03
C PHE A 452 6.96 -1.13 -22.27
N VAL A 453 6.20 -2.21 -22.10
CA VAL A 453 5.36 -2.77 -23.17
C VAL A 453 4.01 -2.06 -23.09
N VAL A 454 3.60 -1.41 -24.18
CA VAL A 454 2.37 -0.62 -24.19
C VAL A 454 1.21 -1.47 -24.66
N GLY A 455 0.38 -1.90 -23.71
CA GLY A 455 -0.88 -2.58 -24.00
C GLY A 455 -1.96 -1.62 -24.49
N TRP A 456 -3.22 -2.06 -24.45
CA TRP A 456 -4.33 -1.26 -24.94
C TRP A 456 -4.60 -0.01 -24.09
N ARG A 457 -4.48 -0.14 -22.77
CA ARG A 457 -4.84 0.89 -21.78
C ARG A 457 -3.87 0.97 -20.60
N GLU A 458 -2.84 0.15 -20.61
CA GLU A 458 -1.89 -0.02 -19.52
C GLU A 458 -0.45 -0.02 -20.06
N LEU A 459 0.50 0.03 -19.13
CA LEU A 459 1.89 -0.28 -19.38
C LEU A 459 2.29 -1.48 -18.53
N HIS A 460 2.88 -2.49 -19.17
CA HIS A 460 3.70 -3.48 -18.48
C HIS A 460 5.12 -2.94 -18.37
N HIS A 461 5.52 -2.50 -17.18
CA HIS A 461 6.87 -2.04 -16.93
C HIS A 461 7.77 -3.23 -16.56
N ILE A 462 8.42 -3.82 -17.56
CA ILE A 462 9.30 -4.97 -17.38
C ILE A 462 10.68 -4.46 -16.99
N VAL A 463 11.00 -4.60 -15.72
CA VAL A 463 12.30 -4.22 -15.14
C VAL A 463 13.17 -5.45 -14.98
N CYS A 464 14.41 -5.32 -15.43
CA CYS A 464 15.37 -6.40 -15.55
C CYS A 464 16.52 -6.20 -14.54
N LEU A 465 16.37 -6.71 -13.31
CA LEU A 465 17.47 -6.63 -12.33
C LEU A 465 18.51 -7.71 -12.64
N THR A 466 19.65 -7.32 -13.19
CA THR A 466 20.76 -8.23 -13.46
C THR A 466 21.72 -8.31 -12.27
N PHE A 467 22.01 -9.51 -11.79
CA PHE A 467 22.84 -9.73 -10.60
C PHE A 467 23.81 -10.91 -10.77
N ASN A 468 24.83 -10.98 -9.91
CA ASN A 468 25.75 -12.12 -9.89
C ASN A 468 25.23 -13.18 -8.92
N LYS A 469 24.72 -14.31 -9.42
CA LYS A 469 24.22 -15.41 -8.57
C LYS A 469 25.31 -16.12 -7.77
N GLU A 470 26.57 -16.04 -8.20
CA GLU A 470 27.70 -16.63 -7.48
C GLU A 470 28.15 -15.77 -6.28
N ASP A 471 27.76 -14.47 -6.26
CA ASP A 471 28.00 -13.57 -5.13
C ASP A 471 26.78 -13.58 -4.18
N PRO A 472 26.90 -14.15 -2.96
CA PRO A 472 25.82 -14.14 -1.98
C PRO A 472 25.36 -12.73 -1.60
N ASP A 473 26.23 -11.73 -1.64
CA ASP A 473 25.84 -10.36 -1.34
C ASP A 473 25.01 -9.76 -2.47
N SER A 474 25.44 -9.94 -3.72
CA SER A 474 24.67 -9.55 -4.90
C SER A 474 23.26 -10.15 -4.89
N ARG A 475 23.13 -11.45 -4.57
CA ARG A 475 21.84 -12.13 -4.39
C ARG A 475 20.97 -11.48 -3.30
N ARG A 476 21.53 -11.23 -2.11
CA ARG A 476 20.80 -10.60 -1.01
C ARG A 476 20.32 -9.19 -1.36
N ARG A 477 21.18 -8.37 -1.99
CA ARG A 477 20.83 -7.01 -2.44
C ARG A 477 19.74 -7.04 -3.50
N ALA A 478 19.84 -7.93 -4.49
CA ALA A 478 18.84 -8.09 -5.54
C ALA A 478 17.47 -8.48 -4.98
N HIS A 479 17.43 -9.49 -4.10
CA HIS A 479 16.18 -9.90 -3.44
C HIS A 479 15.55 -8.75 -2.66
N ARG A 480 16.33 -8.08 -1.81
CA ARG A 480 15.83 -7.00 -0.96
C ARG A 480 15.36 -5.79 -1.78
N CYS A 481 16.06 -5.47 -2.86
CA CYS A 481 15.68 -4.40 -3.78
C CYS A 481 14.27 -4.64 -4.34
N ILE A 482 14.01 -5.84 -4.89
CA ILE A 482 12.69 -6.18 -5.44
C ILE A 482 11.63 -6.29 -4.35
N GLU A 483 11.94 -6.87 -3.20
CA GLU A 483 11.01 -6.94 -2.07
C GLU A 483 10.51 -5.55 -1.65
N LEU A 484 11.41 -4.56 -1.56
CA LEU A 484 11.05 -3.18 -1.25
C LEU A 484 10.31 -2.50 -2.40
N LEU A 485 10.67 -2.79 -3.65
CA LEU A 485 9.98 -2.24 -4.81
C LEU A 485 8.53 -2.68 -4.91
N ILE A 486 8.20 -3.92 -4.53
CA ILE A 486 6.82 -4.41 -4.46
C ILE A 486 6.01 -3.57 -3.45
N ASP A 487 6.60 -3.20 -2.31
CA ASP A 487 5.93 -2.36 -1.31
C ASP A 487 5.75 -0.93 -1.81
N ASP A 488 6.82 -0.33 -2.34
CA ASP A 488 6.79 1.01 -2.91
C ASP A 488 5.73 1.09 -4.03
N ALA A 489 5.66 0.08 -4.90
CA ALA A 489 4.68 0.01 -5.99
C ALA A 489 3.26 -0.13 -5.47
N ALA A 490 3.02 -1.04 -4.51
CA ALA A 490 1.71 -1.25 -3.92
C ALA A 490 1.19 -0.01 -3.19
N ALA A 491 2.06 0.71 -2.47
CA ALA A 491 1.72 1.97 -1.79
C ALA A 491 1.24 3.05 -2.78
N GLU A 492 1.70 2.98 -4.03
CA GLU A 492 1.33 3.90 -5.10
C GLU A 492 0.20 3.36 -5.99
N GLY A 493 -0.40 2.22 -5.63
CA GLY A 493 -1.53 1.61 -6.35
C GLY A 493 -1.12 0.76 -7.56
N TYR A 494 0.16 0.42 -7.71
CA TYR A 494 0.65 -0.47 -8.76
C TYR A 494 0.81 -1.90 -8.23
N GLY A 495 0.34 -2.88 -8.99
CA GLY A 495 0.53 -4.29 -8.69
C GLY A 495 1.27 -5.00 -9.82
N GLU A 496 2.03 -6.03 -9.48
CA GLU A 496 2.75 -6.85 -10.46
C GLU A 496 1.80 -7.83 -11.15
N TYR A 497 1.99 -8.03 -12.45
CA TYR A 497 1.23 -9.04 -13.21
C TYR A 497 1.86 -10.44 -13.10
N ARG A 498 3.15 -10.52 -12.76
CA ARG A 498 3.94 -11.77 -12.73
C ARG A 498 5.20 -11.61 -11.88
N THR A 499 5.64 -12.68 -11.23
CA THR A 499 6.79 -12.63 -10.32
C THR A 499 7.49 -13.97 -10.12
N HIS A 500 8.67 -13.90 -9.49
CA HIS A 500 9.49 -15.03 -9.10
C HIS A 500 8.88 -15.83 -7.95
N LEU A 501 9.23 -17.12 -7.84
CA LEU A 501 8.80 -18.01 -6.75
C LEU A 501 8.93 -17.40 -5.34
N CYS A 502 9.97 -16.61 -5.12
CA CYS A 502 10.27 -16.00 -3.83
C CYS A 502 9.32 -14.87 -3.41
N PHE A 503 8.60 -14.26 -4.35
CA PHE A 503 7.72 -13.12 -4.08
C PHE A 503 6.23 -13.43 -4.26
N MET A 504 5.87 -14.66 -4.67
CA MET A 504 4.47 -15.04 -4.91
C MET A 504 3.57 -14.79 -3.69
N ASP A 505 4.06 -15.10 -2.48
CA ASP A 505 3.32 -14.85 -1.23
C ASP A 505 3.22 -13.35 -0.93
N GLN A 506 4.31 -12.59 -1.13
CA GLN A 506 4.30 -11.14 -0.90
C GLN A 506 3.29 -10.46 -1.84
N ILE A 507 3.33 -10.81 -3.12
CA ILE A 507 2.45 -10.20 -4.12
C ILE A 507 1.00 -10.58 -3.88
N ALA A 508 0.70 -11.85 -3.58
CA ALA A 508 -0.66 -12.24 -3.18
C ALA A 508 -1.19 -11.43 -1.98
N ASN A 509 -0.31 -11.07 -1.04
CA ASN A 509 -0.65 -10.27 0.14
C ASN A 509 -0.81 -8.77 -0.13
N VAL A 510 -0.31 -8.21 -1.24
CA VAL A 510 -0.60 -6.81 -1.61
C VAL A 510 -1.94 -6.68 -2.32
N TYR A 511 -2.42 -7.73 -3.01
CA TYR A 511 -3.78 -7.81 -3.56
C TYR A 511 -4.83 -8.11 -2.49
N ASN A 512 -4.89 -7.28 -1.43
CA ASN A 512 -5.62 -7.57 -0.19
C ASN A 512 -6.91 -6.76 0.02
N TRP A 513 -7.45 -6.12 -1.02
CA TRP A 513 -8.73 -5.41 -0.92
C TRP A 513 -9.84 -6.31 -0.33
N GLY A 514 -10.69 -5.73 0.51
CA GLY A 514 -11.74 -6.49 1.20
C GLY A 514 -11.19 -7.52 2.19
N ASN A 515 -10.05 -7.22 2.84
CA ASN A 515 -9.37 -8.13 3.78
C ASN A 515 -8.92 -9.44 3.11
N GLY A 516 -8.24 -9.34 1.97
CA GLY A 516 -7.72 -10.48 1.22
C GLY A 516 -8.80 -11.34 0.55
N ALA A 517 -9.94 -10.75 0.18
CA ALA A 517 -11.08 -11.49 -0.35
C ALA A 517 -10.72 -12.30 -1.61
N ALA A 518 -9.90 -11.74 -2.50
CA ALA A 518 -9.46 -12.43 -3.71
C ALA A 518 -8.64 -13.69 -3.39
N LEU A 519 -7.66 -13.59 -2.49
CA LEU A 519 -6.86 -14.76 -2.09
C LEU A 519 -7.73 -15.82 -1.40
N LYS A 520 -8.61 -15.42 -0.48
CA LYS A 520 -9.52 -16.34 0.23
C LYS A 520 -10.46 -17.08 -0.72
N PHE A 521 -11.02 -16.40 -1.72
CA PHE A 521 -11.84 -17.03 -2.75
C PHE A 521 -11.04 -18.05 -3.57
N ASN A 522 -9.83 -17.70 -3.98
CA ASN A 522 -8.94 -18.61 -4.71
C ASN A 522 -8.55 -19.83 -3.87
N GLU A 523 -8.35 -19.64 -2.58
CA GLU A 523 -8.10 -20.70 -1.60
C GLU A 523 -9.30 -21.63 -1.40
N GLU A 524 -10.52 -21.10 -1.32
CA GLU A 524 -11.76 -21.90 -1.25
C GLU A 524 -11.93 -22.76 -2.51
N LEU A 525 -11.71 -22.18 -3.69
CA LEU A 525 -11.72 -22.92 -4.95
C LEU A 525 -10.63 -24.00 -4.98
N LYS A 526 -9.43 -23.68 -4.47
CA LYS A 526 -8.31 -24.63 -4.39
C LYS A 526 -8.68 -25.84 -3.54
N ASP A 527 -9.21 -25.60 -2.36
CA ASP A 527 -9.55 -26.65 -1.41
C ASP A 527 -10.71 -27.52 -1.91
N ALA A 528 -11.64 -26.93 -2.68
CA ALA A 528 -12.73 -27.67 -3.31
C ALA A 528 -12.26 -28.59 -4.45
N LEU A 529 -11.36 -28.11 -5.31
CA LEU A 529 -10.87 -28.87 -6.46
C LEU A 529 -9.76 -29.87 -6.09
N ASP A 530 -8.91 -29.53 -5.13
CA ASP A 530 -7.73 -30.28 -4.73
C ASP A 530 -7.69 -30.49 -3.20
N PRO A 531 -8.57 -31.35 -2.65
CA PRO A 531 -8.69 -31.56 -1.21
C PRO A 531 -7.41 -32.13 -0.57
N ASN A 532 -6.57 -32.81 -1.34
CA ASN A 532 -5.28 -33.34 -0.88
C ASN A 532 -4.13 -32.32 -1.04
N GLY A 533 -4.38 -31.20 -1.74
CA GLY A 533 -3.40 -30.14 -1.96
C GLY A 533 -2.15 -30.61 -2.70
N ILE A 534 -2.30 -31.44 -3.73
CA ILE A 534 -1.17 -32.03 -4.45
C ILE A 534 -0.68 -31.18 -5.63
N LEU A 535 -1.50 -30.35 -6.25
CA LEU A 535 -1.07 -29.58 -7.41
C LEU A 535 -0.45 -28.25 -6.98
N ALA A 536 0.82 -28.05 -7.38
CA ALA A 536 1.64 -26.84 -7.29
C ALA A 536 1.34 -25.93 -6.07
N PRO A 537 1.43 -26.46 -4.83
CA PRO A 537 1.12 -25.69 -3.64
C PRO A 537 2.00 -24.44 -3.52
N GLY A 538 1.37 -23.29 -3.30
CA GLY A 538 2.05 -22.00 -3.17
C GLY A 538 2.27 -21.23 -4.48
N LYS A 539 1.90 -21.79 -5.65
CA LYS A 539 1.87 -21.00 -6.90
C LYS A 539 0.96 -19.79 -6.70
N SER A 540 1.48 -18.60 -6.98
CA SER A 540 0.80 -17.31 -6.82
C SER A 540 0.30 -17.04 -5.40
N GLY A 541 0.95 -17.63 -4.38
CA GLY A 541 0.56 -17.50 -2.98
C GLY A 541 -0.68 -18.30 -2.59
N ILE A 542 -1.22 -19.15 -3.48
CA ILE A 542 -2.41 -19.96 -3.21
C ILE A 542 -1.99 -21.28 -2.56
N TRP A 543 -2.19 -21.39 -1.25
CA TRP A 543 -1.84 -22.55 -0.46
C TRP A 543 -3.05 -23.44 -0.15
N PRO A 544 -2.99 -24.76 -0.42
CA PRO A 544 -4.05 -25.66 -0.03
C PRO A 544 -4.14 -25.77 1.49
N LYS A 545 -5.34 -26.03 2.01
CA LYS A 545 -5.65 -26.12 3.45
C LYS A 545 -4.70 -27.02 4.24
N ARG A 546 -4.19 -28.10 3.64
CA ARG A 546 -3.22 -29.02 4.26
C ARG A 546 -1.89 -28.34 4.62
N LEU A 547 -1.48 -27.33 3.86
CA LEU A 547 -0.16 -26.68 3.95
C LEU A 547 -0.24 -25.23 4.44
N ARG A 548 -1.39 -24.58 4.31
CA ARG A 548 -1.61 -23.17 4.69
C ARG A 548 -1.38 -22.93 6.19
N GLY A 549 -0.68 -21.84 6.51
CA GLY A 549 -0.38 -21.39 7.86
C GLY A 549 0.68 -22.22 8.60
N ARG A 550 1.38 -23.14 7.90
CA ARG A 550 2.38 -24.04 8.50
C ARG A 550 3.83 -23.55 8.36
N GLY A 551 4.02 -22.36 7.76
CA GLY A 551 5.33 -21.72 7.64
C GLY A 551 6.09 -22.09 6.36
N PHE A 552 5.40 -22.58 5.34
CA PHE A 552 5.95 -22.80 3.99
C PHE A 552 5.85 -21.53 3.12
N GLU A 553 4.96 -20.62 3.51
CA GLU A 553 4.89 -19.25 3.02
C GLU A 553 6.20 -18.53 3.32
N LEU A 554 6.77 -17.87 2.32
CA LEU A 554 8.00 -17.12 2.52
C LEU A 554 7.68 -15.84 3.28
N LYS A 555 8.43 -15.63 4.36
CA LYS A 555 8.34 -14.42 5.17
C LYS A 555 9.20 -13.32 4.55
N ARG A 556 8.83 -12.08 4.85
CA ARG A 556 9.61 -10.89 4.50
C ARG A 556 11.06 -11.04 4.97
N SER A 557 12.02 -10.63 4.14
CA SER A 557 13.42 -10.60 4.52
C SER A 557 13.62 -9.54 5.58
N THR A 558 14.19 -9.96 6.71
CA THR A 558 14.39 -9.09 7.87
C THR A 558 15.77 -8.44 7.88
N GLU A 559 16.77 -8.88 7.12
CA GLU A 559 18.18 -8.69 7.49
C GLU A 559 18.94 -7.45 6.97
N TYR A 560 18.42 -6.67 6.02
CA TYR A 560 19.20 -5.55 5.43
C TYR A 560 19.11 -4.22 6.22
N GLN A 561 19.34 -4.26 7.53
CA GLN A 561 19.61 -3.06 8.35
C GLN A 561 21.08 -2.96 8.80
N GLN A 562 21.96 -3.88 8.39
CA GLN A 562 23.31 -4.02 8.97
C GLN A 562 24.51 -3.90 8.02
N THR A 563 24.37 -3.78 6.70
CA THR A 563 25.52 -3.88 5.76
C THR A 563 25.77 -2.71 4.80
N LEU A 564 25.05 -1.59 4.93
CA LEU A 564 25.45 -0.34 4.26
C LEU A 564 26.53 0.46 5.02
N THR A 565 26.95 -0.02 6.20
CA THR A 565 27.96 0.62 7.04
C THR A 565 29.41 0.15 6.81
N SER A 566 29.69 -0.80 5.91
CA SER A 566 31.04 -1.37 5.79
C SER A 566 31.93 -0.82 4.67
N ASN A 567 31.42 0.06 3.79
CA ASN A 567 32.27 0.74 2.78
C ASN A 567 32.57 2.22 3.07
N LEU A 568 32.24 2.71 4.26
CA LEU A 568 32.71 3.99 4.78
C LEU A 568 33.20 3.76 6.21
N GLY A 569 34.52 3.65 6.36
CA GLY A 569 35.17 3.33 7.63
C GLY A 569 34.73 4.25 8.78
N GLY A 570 34.20 3.65 9.84
CA GLY A 570 33.80 4.34 11.05
C GLY A 570 32.86 3.49 11.91
N THR A 571 33.42 2.72 12.84
CA THR A 571 32.69 1.86 13.77
C THR A 571 31.66 2.63 14.60
N ILE A 572 30.36 2.35 14.41
CA ILE A 572 29.29 2.72 15.34
C ILE A 572 28.48 1.47 15.67
N TYR A 573 28.44 1.10 16.94
CA TYR A 573 27.61 0.04 17.49
C TYR A 573 26.12 0.41 17.34
N LEU A 574 25.36 -0.35 16.54
CA LEU A 574 23.89 -0.30 16.55
C LEU A 574 23.33 -1.57 17.19
N ALA A 575 22.79 -1.38 18.41
CA ALA A 575 22.04 -2.37 19.14
C ALA A 575 20.72 -2.68 18.41
N SER A 576 20.50 -3.96 18.15
CA SER A 576 19.27 -4.54 17.63
C SER A 576 18.14 -4.38 18.64
N GLY A 577 17.37 -3.30 18.48
CA GLY A 577 16.02 -3.15 18.98
C GLY A 577 15.11 -2.82 17.80
N ARG A 578 14.64 -3.83 17.06
CA ARG A 578 13.67 -3.60 15.98
C ARG A 578 12.29 -3.34 16.57
N LEU A 579 11.97 -2.06 16.70
CA LEU A 579 10.71 -1.59 16.17
C LEU A 579 10.94 -0.97 14.82
N HIS A 580 10.05 -1.33 13.89
CA HIS A 580 9.91 -0.68 12.60
C HIS A 580 9.58 0.80 12.82
N ALA A 581 10.50 1.68 12.45
CA ALA A 581 10.25 3.10 12.18
C ALA A 581 11.34 3.64 11.25
N HIS A 582 10.92 4.22 10.11
CA HIS A 582 11.54 5.25 9.25
C HIS A 582 11.44 4.91 7.74
N PRO A 583 11.22 5.90 6.83
CA PRO A 583 11.68 7.29 6.95
C PRO A 583 10.75 8.42 6.43
N ALA A 584 10.98 9.61 6.99
CA ALA A 584 10.90 10.98 6.46
C ALA A 584 9.77 11.50 5.52
N ASP A 585 9.03 10.66 4.80
CA ASP A 585 7.72 11.01 4.20
C ASP A 585 6.56 10.24 4.89
N GLU A 586 6.87 9.24 5.71
CA GLU A 586 5.95 8.59 6.67
C GLU A 586 5.76 9.39 7.97
N LYS A 587 5.59 10.71 7.91
CA LYS A 587 5.05 11.39 9.11
C LYS A 587 3.58 11.07 9.33
N LYS A 588 2.88 10.65 8.28
CA LYS A 588 1.44 10.44 8.29
C LYS A 588 1.07 9.12 9.00
N ASP A 589 1.63 7.96 8.66
CA ASP A 589 1.08 6.67 9.15
C ASP A 589 1.63 6.13 10.49
N ALA A 590 2.58 6.84 11.11
CA ALA A 590 3.24 6.40 12.34
C ALA A 590 2.28 6.18 13.55
N PRO A 591 1.27 7.03 13.82
CA PRO A 591 0.39 6.86 14.96
C PRO A 591 -0.45 5.59 14.86
N ARG A 592 -1.03 5.28 13.68
CA ARG A 592 -1.87 4.09 13.49
C ARG A 592 -1.10 2.78 13.53
N THR A 593 0.11 2.77 12.98
CA THR A 593 0.98 1.58 12.99
C THR A 593 1.38 1.22 14.41
N LEU A 594 1.66 2.22 15.26
CA LEU A 594 1.96 2.04 16.69
C LEU A 594 0.71 1.75 17.53
N ALA A 595 -0.43 2.28 17.12
CA ALA A 595 -1.73 2.11 17.78
C ALA A 595 -2.46 0.83 17.35
N ALA A 596 -1.91 0.02 16.43
CA ALA A 596 -2.54 -1.20 15.96
C ALA A 596 -2.91 -2.15 17.12
N PRO A 597 -4.08 -2.83 17.06
CA PRO A 597 -4.50 -3.75 18.11
C PRO A 597 -3.45 -4.84 18.34
N SER A 598 -2.86 -4.87 19.53
CA SER A 598 -1.94 -5.93 19.95
C SER A 598 -2.64 -6.87 20.93
N HIS A 599 -2.39 -8.17 20.80
CA HIS A 599 -2.85 -9.17 21.76
C HIS A 599 -2.11 -9.10 23.12
N ARG A 600 -1.08 -8.26 23.25
CA ARG A 600 -0.30 -8.06 24.49
C ARG A 600 -0.71 -6.76 25.18
N GLY A 601 -0.97 -6.83 26.49
CA GLY A 601 -1.46 -5.68 27.29
C GLY A 601 -0.50 -4.48 27.38
N MET A 602 0.82 -4.72 27.31
CA MET A 602 1.84 -3.67 27.24
C MET A 602 2.93 -4.05 26.23
N ILE A 603 3.47 -3.06 25.53
CA ILE A 603 4.61 -3.19 24.60
C ILE A 603 5.65 -2.15 24.98
N THR A 604 6.92 -2.54 24.93
CA THR A 604 8.05 -1.61 25.08
C THR A 604 8.68 -1.35 23.74
N LEU A 605 8.73 -0.07 23.36
CA LEU A 605 9.48 0.43 22.24
C LEU A 605 10.81 1.03 22.70
N TRP A 606 11.87 0.84 21.92
CA TRP A 606 13.18 1.42 22.25
C TRP A 606 13.44 2.62 21.36
N ASN A 607 13.37 3.82 21.94
CA ASN A 607 13.81 5.05 21.28
C ASN A 607 15.28 5.30 21.66
N GLY A 608 16.19 4.75 20.84
CA GLY A 608 17.62 4.72 21.16
C GLY A 608 17.88 3.87 22.41
N ARG A 609 18.43 4.50 23.47
CA ARG A 609 18.70 3.83 24.76
C ARG A 609 17.57 3.98 25.79
N ARG A 610 16.49 4.70 25.45
CA ARG A 610 15.39 4.96 26.38
C ARG A 610 14.17 4.09 26.03
N PRO A 611 13.59 3.36 26.99
CA PRO A 611 12.35 2.64 26.76
C PRO A 611 11.17 3.62 26.68
N PHE A 612 10.21 3.30 25.82
CA PHE A 612 8.92 3.94 25.66
C PHE A 612 7.84 2.87 25.75
N ILE A 613 6.93 2.95 26.71
CA ILE A 613 5.94 1.91 26.99
C ILE A 613 4.59 2.32 26.40
N VAL A 614 3.98 1.44 25.61
CA VAL A 614 2.62 1.58 25.07
C VAL A 614 1.70 0.58 25.76
N CYS A 615 0.65 1.07 26.41
CA CYS A 615 -0.35 0.24 27.09
C CYS A 615 -1.56 0.03 26.15
N ASN A 616 -1.91 -1.22 25.83
CA ASN A 616 -2.94 -1.57 24.85
C ASN A 616 -4.27 -2.03 25.48
N ASP A 617 -4.34 -2.13 26.80
CA ASP A 617 -5.57 -2.48 27.52
C ASP A 617 -5.96 -1.43 28.56
N ALA A 618 -7.28 -1.24 28.75
CA ALA A 618 -7.82 -0.20 29.63
C ALA A 618 -7.39 -0.40 31.09
N TRP A 619 -7.21 -1.65 31.50
CA TRP A 619 -7.01 -2.06 32.89
C TRP A 619 -5.58 -1.73 33.36
N ALA A 620 -4.57 -2.16 32.60
CA ALA A 620 -3.17 -1.83 32.88
C ALA A 620 -2.92 -0.32 32.79
N THR A 621 -3.55 0.34 31.83
CA THR A 621 -3.42 1.80 31.67
C THR A 621 -4.01 2.55 32.87
N SER A 622 -5.19 2.14 33.36
CA SER A 622 -5.78 2.73 34.57
C SER A 622 -4.96 2.42 35.82
N ASP A 623 -4.42 1.20 35.96
CA ASP A 623 -3.57 0.84 37.10
C ASP A 623 -2.33 1.75 37.20
N LEU A 624 -1.64 1.99 36.08
CA LEU A 624 -0.45 2.83 36.04
C LEU A 624 -0.79 4.32 36.11
N LEU A 625 -1.66 4.81 35.22
CA LEU A 625 -1.83 6.26 35.01
C LEU A 625 -2.88 6.90 35.92
N GLU A 626 -3.81 6.11 36.47
CA GLU A 626 -4.89 6.59 37.33
C GLU A 626 -4.68 6.17 38.79
N LYS A 627 -4.60 4.87 39.09
CA LYS A 627 -4.44 4.38 40.47
C LYS A 627 -3.07 4.73 41.05
N ARG A 628 -2.02 4.67 40.23
CA ARG A 628 -0.65 5.10 40.58
C ARG A 628 -0.32 6.51 40.10
N ALA A 629 -1.32 7.39 39.92
CA ALA A 629 -1.12 8.75 39.44
C ALA A 629 -0.11 9.59 40.25
N ALA A 630 0.10 9.29 41.54
CA ALA A 630 1.13 9.95 42.34
C ALA A 630 2.56 9.69 41.82
N ILE A 631 2.78 8.57 41.14
CA ILE A 631 4.06 8.17 40.54
C ILE A 631 4.10 8.59 39.07
N TYR A 632 3.04 8.29 38.30
CA TYR A 632 3.04 8.36 36.83
C TYR A 632 2.47 9.66 36.22
N SER A 633 2.17 10.70 37.01
CA SER A 633 1.63 11.96 36.45
C SER A 633 2.71 12.96 35.99
N SER A 634 3.98 12.60 35.93
CA SER A 634 5.02 13.49 35.38
C SER A 634 5.11 13.38 33.86
N ARG A 635 6.00 14.16 33.25
CA ARG A 635 6.33 14.10 31.82
C ARG A 635 7.74 13.58 31.62
N PRO A 636 7.98 12.78 30.56
CA PRO A 636 9.33 12.47 30.15
C PRO A 636 10.00 13.72 29.60
N HIS A 637 11.33 13.70 29.50
CA HIS A 637 12.05 14.75 28.80
C HIS A 637 11.82 14.58 27.29
N MET A 638 11.12 15.54 26.67
CA MET A 638 10.79 15.57 25.25
C MET A 638 11.72 16.57 24.53
N VAL A 639 12.47 16.11 23.54
CA VAL A 639 13.48 16.94 22.86
C VAL A 639 12.83 17.90 21.87
N VAL A 640 11.92 17.39 21.03
CA VAL A 640 11.33 18.15 19.92
C VAL A 640 10.18 19.00 20.43
N MET A 641 9.14 18.39 21.01
CA MET A 641 7.99 19.13 21.52
C MET A 641 8.35 20.02 22.73
N GLY A 642 9.32 19.60 23.55
CA GLY A 642 9.77 20.33 24.73
C GLY A 642 10.83 21.37 24.39
N ASP A 643 12.08 20.92 24.26
CA ASP A 643 13.24 21.82 24.21
C ASP A 643 13.26 22.66 22.93
N MET A 644 13.05 22.04 21.76
CA MET A 644 13.15 22.73 20.48
C MET A 644 12.03 23.74 20.22
N MET A 645 10.82 23.46 20.71
CA MET A 645 9.71 24.40 20.65
C MET A 645 9.72 25.39 21.82
N ASN A 646 10.72 25.37 22.71
CA ASN A 646 10.75 26.26 23.89
C ASN A 646 9.50 26.10 24.78
N GLN A 647 9.07 24.86 25.02
CA GLN A 647 7.85 24.53 25.78
C GLN A 647 8.13 23.80 27.10
N THR A 648 9.33 23.21 27.28
CA THR A 648 9.70 22.38 28.46
C THR A 648 9.35 23.03 29.79
N ASP A 649 9.63 24.33 29.93
CA ASP A 649 9.49 25.06 31.20
C ASP A 649 8.29 26.02 31.24
N ALA A 650 7.57 26.20 30.13
CA ALA A 650 6.48 27.19 30.02
C ALA A 650 5.09 26.54 29.80
N ASN A 651 5.01 25.46 29.03
CA ASN A 651 3.73 24.92 28.60
C ASN A 651 3.21 23.84 29.54
N GLN A 652 2.00 24.03 30.05
CA GLN A 652 1.29 23.10 30.92
C GLN A 652 1.34 21.64 30.45
N VAL A 653 1.28 21.39 29.13
CA VAL A 653 1.24 20.03 28.59
C VAL A 653 2.59 19.30 28.71
N CYS A 654 3.70 20.05 28.66
CA CYS A 654 5.08 19.56 28.74
C CYS A 654 5.66 19.60 30.16
N LEU A 655 5.16 20.49 31.02
CA LEU A 655 5.67 20.66 32.38
C LEU A 655 5.67 19.34 33.19
N ILE A 656 6.79 19.07 33.84
CA ILE A 656 6.89 18.02 34.86
C ILE A 656 5.90 18.28 36.00
N TYR A 657 5.52 17.23 36.72
CA TYR A 657 4.56 17.38 37.82
C TYR A 657 5.19 18.15 38.98
N GLY A 658 4.66 19.34 39.29
CA GLY A 658 5.18 20.23 40.33
C GLY A 658 4.30 21.46 40.54
N ASP A 659 4.75 22.43 41.33
CA ASP A 659 3.94 23.58 41.73
C ASP A 659 3.56 24.48 40.56
N LYS A 660 4.49 24.75 39.63
CA LYS A 660 4.20 25.52 38.42
C LYS A 660 3.07 24.89 37.60
N TRP A 661 3.13 23.57 37.36
CA TRP A 661 2.06 22.85 36.67
C TRP A 661 0.72 22.92 37.42
N ARG A 662 0.73 22.78 38.76
CA ARG A 662 -0.50 22.86 39.58
C ARG A 662 -1.15 24.24 39.49
N VAL A 663 -0.36 25.31 39.50
CA VAL A 663 -0.85 26.69 39.36
C VAL A 663 -1.49 26.88 37.99
N GLN A 664 -0.77 26.55 36.92
CA GLN A 664 -1.31 26.65 35.57
C GLN A 664 -2.59 25.81 35.39
N ARG A 665 -2.61 24.58 35.92
CA ARG A 665 -3.78 23.68 35.85
C ARG A 665 -4.99 24.27 36.58
N ARG A 666 -4.76 24.94 37.72
CA ARG A 666 -5.82 25.62 38.47
C ARG A 666 -6.41 26.79 37.67
N LEU A 667 -5.56 27.62 37.07
CA LEU A 667 -5.98 28.75 36.22
C LEU A 667 -6.77 28.30 34.99
N VAL A 668 -6.39 27.20 34.33
CA VAL A 668 -7.19 26.67 33.22
C VAL A 668 -8.53 26.13 33.73
N HIS A 669 -8.54 25.44 34.88
CA HIS A 669 -9.77 24.88 35.45
C HIS A 669 -10.78 25.95 35.88
N THR A 670 -10.37 27.20 36.17
CA THR A 670 -11.32 28.28 36.49
C THR A 670 -12.14 28.72 35.29
N VAL A 671 -11.71 28.45 34.05
CA VAL A 671 -12.45 28.83 32.83
C VAL A 671 -13.10 27.66 32.09
N VAL A 672 -12.55 26.44 32.20
CA VAL A 672 -13.12 25.25 31.53
C VAL A 672 -13.55 24.13 32.49
N GLY A 673 -13.48 24.37 33.80
CA GLY A 673 -13.99 23.43 34.80
C GLY A 673 -15.52 23.35 34.80
N SER A 674 -16.06 22.27 35.41
CA SER A 674 -17.49 21.93 35.36
C SER A 674 -18.45 23.04 35.82
N GLN A 675 -18.01 23.93 36.71
CA GLN A 675 -18.81 25.07 37.15
C GLN A 675 -18.76 26.22 36.15
N ALA A 676 -17.57 26.54 35.62
CA ALA A 676 -17.37 27.66 34.69
C ALA A 676 -18.06 27.43 33.34
N VAL A 677 -18.06 26.20 32.83
CA VAL A 677 -18.68 25.88 31.54
C VAL A 677 -20.20 26.08 31.52
N ARG A 678 -20.86 26.12 32.68
CA ARG A 678 -22.29 26.42 32.79
C ARG A 678 -22.60 27.85 32.36
N ASP A 679 -21.69 28.78 32.64
CA ASP A 679 -21.83 30.19 32.25
C ASP A 679 -21.64 30.35 30.73
N HIS A 680 -20.95 29.41 30.09
CA HIS A 680 -20.71 29.38 28.65
C HIS A 680 -21.89 28.83 27.83
N ARG A 681 -22.90 28.24 28.48
CA ARG A 681 -24.07 27.61 27.83
C ARG A 681 -24.82 28.54 26.87
N THR A 682 -24.82 29.83 27.14
CA THR A 682 -25.52 30.83 26.32
C THR A 682 -24.86 30.98 24.95
N PHE A 683 -23.59 31.40 24.90
CA PHE A 683 -22.92 31.62 23.61
C PHE A 683 -22.60 30.29 22.91
N GLN A 684 -22.26 29.23 23.64
CA GLN A 684 -22.05 27.90 23.05
C GLN A 684 -23.36 27.39 22.41
N GLY A 685 -24.50 27.59 23.09
CA GLY A 685 -25.81 27.29 22.53
C GLY A 685 -26.15 28.15 21.32
N ASN A 686 -25.82 29.43 21.31
CA ASN A 686 -26.09 30.31 20.17
C ASN A 686 -25.22 29.93 18.95
N GLU A 687 -23.94 29.63 19.17
CA GLU A 687 -23.02 29.21 18.10
C GLU A 687 -23.45 27.90 17.45
N SER A 688 -24.02 26.98 18.23
CA SER A 688 -24.55 25.72 17.69
C SER A 688 -25.75 25.96 16.77
N LYS A 689 -26.61 26.95 17.06
CA LYS A 689 -27.76 27.32 16.20
C LYS A 689 -27.27 27.92 14.88
N VAL A 690 -26.27 28.79 14.93
CA VAL A 690 -25.61 29.34 13.73
C VAL A 690 -25.00 28.21 12.89
N MET A 691 -24.33 27.25 13.52
CA MET A 691 -23.76 26.09 12.82
C MET A 691 -24.83 25.28 12.08
N LEU A 692 -26.00 25.04 12.69
CA LEU A 692 -27.09 24.30 12.04
C LEU A 692 -27.68 25.04 10.85
N ARG A 693 -27.76 26.38 10.91
CA ARG A 693 -28.11 27.20 9.73
C ARG A 693 -27.07 27.04 8.63
N ASP A 694 -25.78 27.09 8.96
CA ASP A 694 -24.71 26.93 7.98
C ASP A 694 -24.81 25.55 7.29
N LEU A 695 -25.09 24.48 8.04
CA LEU A 695 -25.32 23.13 7.50
C LEU A 695 -26.56 23.03 6.61
N LEU A 696 -27.61 23.81 6.89
CA LEU A 696 -28.83 23.86 6.07
C LEU A 696 -28.61 24.63 4.76
N GLU A 697 -27.91 25.77 4.82
CA GLU A 697 -27.73 26.67 3.68
C GLU A 697 -26.58 26.25 2.76
N LYS A 698 -25.50 25.70 3.34
CA LYS A 698 -24.27 25.31 2.65
C LYS A 698 -23.76 23.95 3.16
N PRO A 699 -24.47 22.85 2.88
CA PRO A 699 -24.08 21.51 3.35
C PRO A 699 -22.70 21.06 2.87
N ASP A 700 -22.24 21.53 1.71
CA ASP A 700 -20.90 21.22 1.18
C ASP A 700 -19.78 21.82 2.04
N ASP A 701 -20.06 22.88 2.80
CA ASP A 701 -19.14 23.55 3.72
C ASP A 701 -19.22 22.97 5.15
N MET A 702 -19.68 21.72 5.31
CA MET A 702 -19.89 21.07 6.62
C MET A 702 -18.66 21.17 7.53
N VAL A 703 -17.48 20.79 7.03
CA VAL A 703 -16.23 20.79 7.82
C VAL A 703 -15.92 22.19 8.34
N MET A 704 -15.94 23.17 7.44
CA MET A 704 -15.67 24.57 7.79
C MET A 704 -16.71 25.13 8.78
N SER A 705 -17.96 24.69 8.69
CA SER A 705 -19.05 25.14 9.57
C SER A 705 -18.83 24.67 11.01
N VAL A 706 -18.40 23.41 11.16
CA VAL A 706 -18.07 22.81 12.46
C VAL A 706 -16.78 23.41 13.03
N GLU A 707 -15.75 23.60 12.19
CA GLU A 707 -14.49 24.23 12.61
C GLU A 707 -14.71 25.66 13.11
N ARG A 708 -15.52 26.45 12.38
CA ARG A 708 -15.93 27.80 12.82
C ARG A 708 -16.65 27.77 14.16
N TYR A 709 -17.60 26.84 14.36
CA TYR A 709 -18.29 26.67 15.65
C TYR A 709 -17.30 26.44 16.78
N SER A 710 -16.43 25.43 16.65
CA SER A 710 -15.46 25.05 17.68
C SER A 710 -14.49 26.21 17.97
N CYS A 711 -13.97 26.86 16.92
CA CYS A 711 -13.07 28.00 17.03
C CYS A 711 -13.72 29.23 17.67
N SER A 712 -14.98 29.52 17.35
CA SER A 712 -15.70 30.66 17.92
C SER A 712 -15.89 30.50 19.43
N VAL A 713 -16.33 29.32 19.88
CA VAL A 713 -16.56 29.04 21.31
C VAL A 713 -15.30 29.25 22.14
N VAL A 714 -14.16 28.68 21.71
CA VAL A 714 -12.91 28.84 22.47
C VAL A 714 -12.29 30.23 22.31
N SER A 715 -12.51 30.91 21.19
CA SER A 715 -12.06 32.30 21.00
C SER A 715 -12.83 33.27 21.88
N ILE A 716 -14.13 33.05 22.10
CA ILE A 716 -14.94 33.83 23.05
C ILE A 716 -14.40 33.63 24.48
N ILE A 717 -14.10 32.39 24.88
CA ILE A 717 -13.55 32.13 26.22
C ILE A 717 -12.14 32.70 26.38
N GLY A 718 -11.28 32.53 25.36
CA GLY A 718 -9.88 32.94 25.38
C GLY A 718 -9.73 34.45 25.37
N TRP A 719 -10.37 35.11 24.41
CA TRP A 719 -10.12 36.50 24.04
C TRP A 719 -11.39 37.38 23.98
N GLY A 720 -12.56 36.86 24.36
CA GLY A 720 -13.81 37.63 24.34
C GLY A 720 -14.29 37.97 22.92
N ARG A 721 -13.83 37.23 21.90
CA ARG A 721 -14.06 37.53 20.48
C ARG A 721 -14.65 36.33 19.75
N ARG A 722 -15.71 36.57 18.99
CA ARG A 722 -16.36 35.61 18.11
C ARG A 722 -15.61 35.45 16.78
N ILE A 723 -15.62 34.23 16.24
CA ILE A 723 -15.12 33.92 14.90
C ILE A 723 -16.31 33.85 13.94
N ASP A 724 -16.40 34.83 13.04
CA ASP A 724 -17.51 34.92 12.08
C ASP A 724 -17.21 34.23 10.74
N ARG A 725 -15.97 34.33 10.25
CA ARG A 725 -15.57 33.80 8.95
C ARG A 725 -14.88 32.44 9.10
N MET A 726 -15.15 31.55 8.15
CA MET A 726 -14.52 30.22 8.08
C MET A 726 -12.99 30.29 7.88
N ASN A 727 -12.46 31.40 7.38
CA ASN A 727 -11.02 31.62 7.16
C ASN A 727 -10.41 32.68 8.09
N ASP A 728 -10.98 32.88 9.29
CA ASP A 728 -10.43 33.83 10.26
C ASP A 728 -8.97 33.49 10.60
N TYR A 729 -8.16 34.54 10.67
CA TYR A 729 -6.71 34.43 10.88
C TYR A 729 -6.34 33.66 12.16
N VAL A 730 -7.10 33.87 13.25
CA VAL A 730 -6.86 33.18 14.52
C VAL A 730 -7.16 31.68 14.41
N ALA A 731 -8.17 31.31 13.62
CA ALA A 731 -8.51 29.92 13.36
C ALA A 731 -7.39 29.19 12.59
N GLN A 732 -6.82 29.84 11.58
CA GLN A 732 -5.69 29.28 10.81
C GLN A 732 -4.44 29.11 11.67
N CYS A 733 -4.09 30.10 12.50
CA CYS A 733 -2.98 30.00 13.43
C CYS A 733 -3.18 28.87 14.47
N ALA A 734 -4.41 28.65 14.91
CA ALA A 734 -4.73 27.57 15.86
C ALA A 734 -4.61 26.17 15.25
N LEU A 735 -5.07 25.97 14.01
CA LEU A 735 -4.92 24.69 13.31
C LEU A 735 -3.44 24.37 13.04
N GLY A 736 -2.67 25.36 12.58
CA GLY A 736 -1.22 25.18 12.37
C GLY A 736 -0.44 24.91 13.67
N PHE A 737 -0.90 25.45 14.81
CA PHE A 737 -0.32 25.09 16.11
C PHE A 737 -0.58 23.63 16.49
N MET A 738 -1.73 23.07 16.11
CA MET A 738 -2.13 21.71 16.47
C MET A 738 -1.39 20.61 15.70
N GLU A 739 -0.82 20.92 14.54
CA GLU A 739 0.14 20.04 13.84
C GLU A 739 1.34 19.68 14.75
N GLY A 740 1.65 20.51 15.75
CA GLY A 740 2.73 20.25 16.70
C GLY A 740 2.47 19.09 17.68
N VAL A 741 1.25 18.58 17.79
CA VAL A 741 0.96 17.42 18.66
C VAL A 741 1.59 16.14 18.11
N ASP A 742 1.77 16.02 16.80
CA ASP A 742 2.40 14.86 16.17
C ASP A 742 3.87 14.67 16.58
N PHE A 743 4.51 15.69 17.17
CA PHE A 743 5.88 15.58 17.72
C PHE A 743 6.01 14.56 18.86
N VAL A 744 4.92 14.13 19.49
CA VAL A 744 4.96 13.14 20.58
C VAL A 744 4.97 11.68 20.13
N VAL A 745 4.71 11.44 18.84
CA VAL A 745 4.66 10.08 18.28
C VAL A 745 6.09 9.53 18.25
N PRO A 746 6.35 8.38 18.91
CA PRO A 746 7.72 7.88 19.04
C PRO A 746 8.25 7.42 17.68
N GLY A 747 9.50 7.80 17.39
CA GLY A 747 10.19 7.37 16.16
C GLY A 747 9.97 8.26 14.94
N ILE A 748 9.21 9.37 15.02
CA ILE A 748 9.09 10.30 13.88
C ILE A 748 10.35 11.16 13.68
N TYR A 749 10.94 11.67 14.77
CA TYR A 749 12.07 12.61 14.70
C TYR A 749 13.34 12.01 15.28
N LEU A 750 14.38 11.90 14.45
CA LEU A 750 15.69 11.38 14.85
C LEU A 750 16.31 12.14 16.04
N MET A 751 15.91 13.40 16.26
CA MET A 751 16.36 14.23 17.38
C MET A 751 15.90 13.71 18.75
N GLU A 752 14.78 12.97 18.82
CA GLU A 752 14.38 12.30 20.07
C GLU A 752 15.34 11.14 20.40
N THR A 753 15.86 10.46 19.39
CA THR A 753 16.83 9.36 19.52
C THR A 753 18.25 9.87 19.77
N ILE A 754 18.64 10.96 19.10
CA ILE A 754 19.97 11.58 19.16
C ILE A 754 19.81 13.07 19.53
N PRO A 755 19.66 13.40 20.84
CA PRO A 755 19.36 14.77 21.29
C PRO A 755 20.40 15.82 20.91
N PHE A 756 21.65 15.42 20.64
CA PHE A 756 22.69 16.34 20.19
C PHE A 756 22.35 17.00 18.85
N LEU A 757 21.56 16.34 17.98
CA LEU A 757 21.13 16.92 16.70
C LEU A 757 20.31 18.20 16.90
N ALA A 758 19.52 18.30 17.97
CA ALA A 758 18.76 19.50 18.31
C ALA A 758 19.64 20.70 18.69
N LYS A 759 20.92 20.46 19.02
CA LYS A 759 21.89 21.48 19.45
C LYS A 759 22.85 21.90 18.33
N LEU A 760 22.75 21.31 17.14
CA LEU A 760 23.63 21.66 16.03
C LEU A 760 23.37 23.11 15.57
N PRO A 761 24.43 23.86 15.19
CA PRO A 761 24.26 25.19 14.63
C PRO A 761 23.37 25.17 13.37
N GLY A 762 22.54 26.20 13.20
CA GLY A 762 21.58 26.28 12.08
C GLY A 762 22.21 26.20 10.69
N TRP A 763 23.50 26.54 10.53
CA TRP A 763 24.21 26.38 9.26
C TRP A 763 24.51 24.90 8.92
N LEU A 764 24.61 24.04 9.93
CA LEU A 764 24.87 22.60 9.79
C LEU A 764 23.57 21.80 9.73
N TYR A 765 22.58 22.19 10.54
CA TYR A 765 21.25 21.59 10.53
C TYR A 765 20.20 22.65 10.81
N LYS A 766 19.47 23.07 9.76
CA LYS A 766 18.54 24.21 9.81
C LYS A 766 17.27 23.95 10.61
N LEU A 767 16.79 22.70 10.64
CA LEU A 767 15.47 22.36 11.18
C LEU A 767 15.27 22.78 12.65
N PRO A 768 16.22 22.55 13.59
CA PRO A 768 16.04 22.99 14.97
C PRO A 768 15.91 24.50 15.14
N SER A 769 16.72 25.28 14.42
CA SER A 769 16.64 26.74 14.45
C SER A 769 15.33 27.25 13.85
N GLN A 770 14.81 26.60 12.81
CA GLN A 770 13.53 26.95 12.19
C GLN A 770 12.35 26.70 13.14
N ILE A 771 12.29 25.51 13.77
CA ILE A 771 11.25 25.15 14.74
C ILE A 771 11.24 26.12 15.93
N LEU A 772 12.43 26.41 16.48
CA LEU A 772 12.54 27.35 17.61
C LEU A 772 12.09 28.77 17.22
N THR A 773 12.50 29.25 16.05
CA THR A 773 12.11 30.59 15.56
C THR A 773 10.60 30.68 15.35
N GLN A 774 10.01 29.67 14.71
CA GLN A 774 8.57 29.61 14.48
C GLN A 774 7.80 29.54 15.81
N SER A 775 8.24 28.71 16.77
CA SER A 775 7.60 28.60 18.08
C SER A 775 7.66 29.90 18.87
N LYS A 776 8.80 30.60 18.87
CA LYS A 776 8.92 31.93 19.50
C LYS A 776 7.98 32.95 18.87
N LEU A 777 7.85 32.92 17.54
CA LEU A 777 6.91 33.79 16.83
C LEU A 777 5.45 33.50 17.22
N PHE A 778 5.06 32.23 17.31
CA PHE A 778 3.74 31.83 17.82
C PHE A 778 3.52 32.28 19.27
N GLN A 779 4.50 32.10 20.16
CA GLN A 779 4.42 32.55 21.55
C GLN A 779 4.23 34.07 21.63
N ALA A 780 5.01 34.84 20.85
CA ALA A 780 4.87 36.29 20.78
C ALA A 780 3.49 36.71 20.24
N TYR A 781 2.97 36.00 19.24
CA TYR A 781 1.65 36.23 18.68
C TYR A 781 0.53 36.01 19.70
N PHE A 782 0.48 34.85 20.37
CA PHE A 782 -0.55 34.55 21.36
C PHE A 782 -0.47 35.46 22.59
N TYR A 783 0.74 35.90 22.97
CA TYR A 783 0.90 36.92 24.00
C TYR A 783 0.34 38.27 23.55
N ALA A 784 0.67 38.73 22.34
CA ALA A 784 0.16 39.99 21.79
C ALA A 784 -1.37 39.98 21.66
N LEU A 785 -1.95 38.88 21.17
CA LEU A 785 -3.39 38.66 21.09
C LEU A 785 -4.03 38.70 22.49
N SER A 786 -3.38 38.10 23.49
CA SER A 786 -3.84 38.14 24.87
C SER A 786 -3.81 39.55 25.47
N LYS A 787 -2.80 40.37 25.13
CA LYS A 787 -2.75 41.78 25.55
C LYS A 787 -3.83 42.61 24.88
N GLU A 788 -4.10 42.40 23.58
CA GLU A 788 -5.21 43.07 22.89
C GLU A 788 -6.56 42.72 23.55
N ALA A 789 -6.79 41.43 23.79
CA ALA A 789 -8.03 40.93 24.40
C ALA A 789 -8.20 41.34 25.87
N ALA A 790 -7.12 41.71 26.56
CA ALA A 790 -7.19 42.28 27.90
C ALA A 790 -8.08 43.53 27.95
N HIS A 791 -8.18 44.25 26.84
CA HIS A 791 -8.99 45.45 26.68
C HIS A 791 -10.40 45.17 26.14
N ALA A 792 -10.76 43.90 25.89
CA ALA A 792 -12.11 43.54 25.46
C ALA A 792 -13.14 43.88 26.55
N LYS A 793 -14.36 44.23 26.13
CA LYS A 793 -15.44 44.60 27.07
C LYS A 793 -15.96 43.41 27.87
N GLN A 794 -15.83 42.20 27.33
CA GLN A 794 -16.33 40.98 27.94
C GLN A 794 -15.20 40.26 28.66
N ASP A 795 -15.54 39.68 29.82
CA ASP A 795 -14.63 38.87 30.61
C ASP A 795 -14.08 37.71 29.78
N ASN A 796 -12.76 37.52 29.83
CA ASN A 796 -12.08 36.47 29.08
C ASN A 796 -10.85 35.94 29.81
N PHE A 797 -10.33 34.80 29.34
CA PHE A 797 -9.22 34.12 29.97
C PHE A 797 -7.93 34.94 29.95
N SER A 798 -7.65 35.68 28.87
CA SER A 798 -6.48 36.56 28.79
C SER A 798 -6.48 37.63 29.88
N GLN A 799 -7.64 38.24 30.19
CA GLN A 799 -7.78 39.19 31.30
C GLN A 799 -7.46 38.54 32.65
N LEU A 800 -7.96 37.33 32.90
CA LEU A 800 -7.68 36.58 34.12
C LEU A 800 -6.18 36.32 34.28
N LEU A 801 -5.52 35.83 33.21
CA LEU A 801 -4.09 35.51 33.24
C LEU A 801 -3.21 36.74 33.49
N LEU A 802 -3.53 37.87 32.84
CA LEU A 802 -2.79 39.11 33.03
C LEU A 802 -2.99 39.70 34.44
N LYS A 803 -4.19 39.56 35.01
CA LYS A 803 -4.48 39.99 36.39
C LYS A 803 -3.67 39.20 37.42
N HIS A 804 -3.54 37.89 37.23
CA HIS A 804 -2.79 37.01 38.13
C HIS A 804 -1.30 36.86 37.76
N GLN A 805 -0.81 37.63 36.78
CA GLN A 805 0.55 37.53 36.27
C GLN A 805 1.58 37.76 37.39
N GLN A 806 1.45 38.85 38.13
CA GLN A 806 2.37 39.18 39.23
C GLN A 806 2.20 38.26 40.44
N GLU A 807 0.96 37.85 40.75
CA GLU A 807 0.64 36.99 41.91
C GLU A 807 1.29 35.61 41.79
N HIS A 808 1.33 35.06 40.59
CA HIS A 808 1.83 33.70 40.33
C HIS A 808 3.16 33.67 39.58
N GLY A 809 3.75 34.84 39.31
CA GLY A 809 5.01 34.95 38.57
C GLY A 809 4.94 34.38 37.16
N LEU A 810 3.81 34.57 36.45
CA LEU A 810 3.62 34.06 35.09
C LEU A 810 4.48 34.87 34.11
N THR A 811 5.30 34.18 33.33
CA THR A 811 6.06 34.83 32.25
C THR A 811 5.15 35.12 31.05
N PRO A 812 5.56 36.01 30.12
CA PRO A 812 4.87 36.19 28.85
C PRO A 812 4.64 34.87 28.10
N GLU A 813 5.63 33.97 28.12
CA GLU A 813 5.56 32.64 27.52
C GLU A 813 4.52 31.75 28.22
N ASP A 814 4.41 31.82 29.55
CA ASP A 814 3.38 31.08 30.29
C ASP A 814 1.97 31.52 29.84
N ILE A 815 1.74 32.83 29.71
CA ILE A 815 0.44 33.38 29.28
C ILE A 815 0.13 32.99 27.83
N ALA A 816 1.14 33.09 26.95
CA ALA A 816 1.01 32.68 25.55
C ALA A 816 0.63 31.20 25.45
N CYS A 817 1.33 30.31 26.16
CA CYS A 817 1.06 28.88 26.12
C CYS A 817 -0.31 28.52 26.71
N LEU A 818 -0.73 29.17 27.81
CA LEU A 818 -2.02 28.88 28.43
C LEU A 818 -3.20 29.26 27.53
N THR A 819 -3.13 30.40 26.84
CA THR A 819 -4.16 30.82 25.89
C THR A 819 -4.11 30.03 24.58
N ALA A 820 -2.92 29.71 24.08
CA ALA A 820 -2.73 28.84 22.91
C ALA A 820 -3.28 27.41 23.16
N ASN A 821 -3.08 26.86 24.35
CA ASN A 821 -3.61 25.53 24.70
C ASN A 821 -5.15 25.47 24.68
N LEU A 822 -5.82 26.58 25.00
CA LEU A 822 -7.29 26.64 24.99
C LEU A 822 -7.84 26.53 23.56
N ILE A 823 -7.25 27.26 22.62
CA ILE A 823 -7.67 27.19 21.22
C ILE A 823 -7.19 25.89 20.56
N GLY A 824 -5.91 25.51 20.76
CA GLY A 824 -5.35 24.30 20.16
C GLY A 824 -6.14 23.06 20.56
N GLY A 825 -6.29 22.82 21.88
CA GLY A 825 -7.01 21.64 22.36
C GLY A 825 -8.51 21.64 22.03
N GLY A 826 -9.13 22.82 21.93
CA GLY A 826 -10.59 22.94 21.80
C GLY A 826 -11.13 22.91 20.37
N VAL A 827 -10.36 23.34 19.37
CA VAL A 827 -10.84 23.44 17.97
C VAL A 827 -10.82 22.09 17.27
N ASP A 828 -9.64 21.50 17.12
CA ASP A 828 -9.45 20.29 16.31
C ASP A 828 -10.21 19.10 16.92
N THR A 829 -10.05 18.84 18.22
CA THR A 829 -10.66 17.66 18.86
C THR A 829 -12.19 17.68 18.88
N THR A 830 -12.80 18.84 19.11
CA THR A 830 -14.27 19.00 19.10
C THR A 830 -14.82 18.86 17.69
N THR A 831 -14.12 19.42 16.71
CA THR A 831 -14.48 19.31 15.29
C THR A 831 -14.44 17.85 14.85
N SER A 832 -13.33 17.16 15.11
CA SER A 832 -13.11 15.76 14.72
C SER A 832 -14.13 14.80 15.37
N SER A 833 -14.52 15.06 16.62
CA SER A 833 -15.59 14.33 17.31
C SER A 833 -16.97 14.59 16.67
N THR A 834 -17.26 15.84 16.30
CA THR A 834 -18.54 16.22 15.67
C THR A 834 -18.65 15.67 14.24
N LEU A 835 -17.56 15.68 13.47
CA LEU A 835 -17.51 15.06 12.15
C LEU A 835 -17.66 13.54 12.22
N SER A 836 -17.05 12.90 13.22
CA SER A 836 -17.22 11.47 13.48
C SER A 836 -18.68 11.12 13.82
N PHE A 837 -19.36 12.01 14.56
CA PHE A 837 -20.80 11.89 14.78
C PHE A 837 -21.59 11.96 13.46
N PHE A 838 -21.32 12.94 12.59
CA PHE A 838 -22.03 13.03 11.30
C PHE A 838 -21.79 11.81 10.42
N LEU A 839 -20.56 11.30 10.37
CA LEU A 839 -20.22 10.07 9.66
C LEU A 839 -21.03 8.89 10.23
N ALA A 840 -21.05 8.74 11.56
CA ALA A 840 -21.83 7.69 12.22
C ALA A 840 -23.33 7.78 11.89
N MET A 841 -23.91 8.99 11.90
CA MET A 841 -25.34 9.15 11.59
C MET A 841 -25.66 8.84 10.13
N CYS A 842 -24.73 9.08 9.21
CA CYS A 842 -24.90 8.71 7.80
C CYS A 842 -24.80 7.19 7.57
N VAL A 843 -23.92 6.49 8.31
CA VAL A 843 -23.65 5.05 8.11
C VAL A 843 -24.53 4.15 8.98
N PHE A 844 -24.98 4.61 10.15
CA PHE A 844 -25.77 3.84 11.12
C PHE A 844 -27.15 4.48 11.35
N PRO A 845 -28.07 4.41 10.36
CA PRO A 845 -29.36 5.09 10.42
C PRO A 845 -30.25 4.62 11.59
N GLU A 846 -30.10 3.38 12.05
CA GLU A 846 -30.86 2.85 13.18
C GLU A 846 -30.56 3.59 14.49
N ALA A 847 -29.29 3.93 14.74
CA ALA A 847 -28.91 4.71 15.92
C ALA A 847 -29.47 6.14 15.84
N GLN A 848 -29.44 6.75 14.65
CA GLN A 848 -30.04 8.05 14.37
C GLN A 848 -31.54 8.05 14.67
N LYS A 849 -32.26 7.04 14.16
CA LYS A 849 -33.72 6.90 14.31
C LYS A 849 -34.13 6.78 15.78
N LYS A 850 -33.47 5.93 16.57
CA LYS A 850 -33.78 5.77 18.01
C LYS A 850 -33.57 7.06 18.80
N ALA A 851 -32.50 7.80 18.50
CA ALA A 851 -32.25 9.09 19.14
C ALA A 851 -33.30 10.13 18.74
N GLN A 852 -33.70 10.14 17.46
CA GLN A 852 -34.76 11.00 16.95
C GLN A 852 -36.11 10.69 17.61
N GLU A 853 -36.47 9.42 17.81
CA GLU A 853 -37.70 9.01 18.51
C GLU A 853 -37.73 9.49 19.98
N GLU A 854 -36.59 9.41 20.68
CA GLU A 854 -36.46 9.96 22.04
C GLU A 854 -36.64 11.49 22.05
N ILE A 855 -35.98 12.19 21.14
CA ILE A 855 -36.09 13.65 21.01
C ILE A 855 -37.52 14.07 20.67
N ASP A 856 -38.20 13.36 19.77
CA ASP A 856 -39.57 13.68 19.38
C ASP A 856 -40.55 13.51 20.55
N ARG A 857 -40.33 12.48 21.39
CA ARG A 857 -41.14 12.24 22.60
C ARG A 857 -40.96 13.34 23.66
N VAL A 858 -39.74 13.83 23.84
CA VAL A 858 -39.38 14.73 24.95
C VAL A 858 -39.51 16.20 24.57
N VAL A 859 -39.04 16.56 23.37
CA VAL A 859 -38.94 17.95 22.90
C VAL A 859 -40.07 18.30 21.94
N GLY A 860 -40.48 17.35 21.10
CA GLY A 860 -41.48 17.58 20.05
C GLY A 860 -40.96 18.42 18.88
N GLU A 861 -41.87 19.06 18.14
CA GLU A 861 -41.57 19.84 16.93
C GLU A 861 -41.64 21.36 17.15
N ASP A 862 -42.22 21.82 18.27
CA ASP A 862 -42.56 23.23 18.49
C ASP A 862 -41.40 24.12 18.94
N ARG A 863 -40.26 23.53 19.32
CA ARG A 863 -39.06 24.25 19.77
C ARG A 863 -37.80 23.43 19.51
N MET A 864 -36.66 24.10 19.39
CA MET A 864 -35.38 23.43 19.38
C MET A 864 -35.01 22.89 20.78
N PRO A 865 -34.24 21.77 20.88
CA PRO A 865 -33.71 21.30 22.16
C PRO A 865 -32.86 22.35 22.89
N THR A 866 -32.95 22.35 24.22
CA THR A 866 -32.20 23.23 25.12
C THR A 866 -31.53 22.45 26.25
N TRP A 867 -30.73 23.12 27.07
CA TRP A 867 -30.01 22.50 28.20
C TRP A 867 -30.92 21.87 29.26
N SER A 868 -32.19 22.28 29.36
CA SER A 868 -33.14 21.69 30.31
C SER A 868 -33.56 20.27 29.91
N ASP A 869 -33.35 19.88 28.65
CA ASP A 869 -33.76 18.58 28.13
C ASP A 869 -32.71 17.49 28.42
N GLU A 870 -31.48 17.86 28.82
CA GLU A 870 -30.32 16.97 28.98
C GLU A 870 -30.62 15.73 29.83
N THR A 871 -31.23 15.92 31.00
CA THR A 871 -31.56 14.83 31.93
C THR A 871 -32.68 13.91 31.43
N SER A 872 -33.46 14.35 30.45
CA SER A 872 -34.58 13.60 29.87
C SER A 872 -34.22 12.88 28.58
N LEU A 873 -32.96 12.99 28.12
CA LEU A 873 -32.46 12.39 26.88
C LEU A 873 -31.31 11.38 27.15
N PRO A 874 -31.58 10.30 27.90
CA PRO A 874 -30.55 9.31 28.24
C PRO A 874 -29.98 8.57 27.04
N TYR A 875 -30.75 8.34 25.96
CA TYR A 875 -30.22 7.70 24.76
C TYR A 875 -29.31 8.63 23.98
N VAL A 876 -29.65 9.92 23.86
CA VAL A 876 -28.74 10.91 23.25
C VAL A 876 -27.46 11.03 24.08
N SER A 877 -27.54 10.99 25.41
CA SER A 877 -26.36 10.99 26.28
C SER A 877 -25.47 9.77 26.04
N ALA A 878 -26.07 8.59 25.89
CA ALA A 878 -25.37 7.35 25.54
C ALA A 878 -24.74 7.42 24.12
N LEU A 879 -25.41 8.09 23.18
CA LEU A 879 -24.90 8.34 21.84
C LEU A 879 -23.67 9.23 21.85
N VAL A 880 -23.63 10.28 22.68
CA VAL A 880 -22.43 11.13 22.87
C VAL A 880 -21.26 10.31 23.40
N SER A 881 -21.48 9.43 24.39
CA SER A 881 -20.45 8.51 24.89
C SER A 881 -19.95 7.54 23.81
N GLU A 882 -20.85 7.03 22.97
CA GLU A 882 -20.48 6.16 21.85
C GLU A 882 -19.69 6.90 20.77
N VAL A 883 -19.98 8.18 20.48
CA VAL A 883 -19.15 9.01 19.58
C VAL A 883 -17.72 9.12 20.11
N LEU A 884 -17.57 9.41 21.41
CA LEU A 884 -16.28 9.56 22.06
C LEU A 884 -15.49 8.25 22.09
N ARG A 885 -16.16 7.10 22.16
CA ARG A 885 -15.55 5.76 22.15
C ARG A 885 -15.24 5.24 20.74
N TRP A 886 -16.18 5.34 19.81
CA TRP A 886 -16.15 4.66 18.50
C TRP A 886 -14.95 5.07 17.64
N ARG A 887 -14.66 6.37 17.61
CA ARG A 887 -13.55 6.97 16.85
C ARG A 887 -12.92 8.08 17.68
N SER A 888 -12.17 7.69 18.72
CA SER A 888 -11.50 8.64 19.60
C SER A 888 -10.41 9.42 18.89
N VAL A 889 -10.45 10.74 19.03
CA VAL A 889 -9.53 11.65 18.31
C VAL A 889 -8.06 11.36 18.63
N THR A 890 -7.68 11.26 19.89
CA THR A 890 -6.28 10.99 20.28
C THR A 890 -5.96 9.51 20.22
N THR A 891 -5.13 9.07 19.29
CA THR A 891 -4.87 7.64 19.03
C THR A 891 -3.97 7.00 20.08
N LEU A 892 -2.90 7.67 20.51
CA LEU A 892 -1.99 7.21 21.58
C LEU A 892 -2.28 7.86 22.93
N GLY A 893 -3.48 8.44 23.11
CA GLY A 893 -3.88 9.05 24.38
C GLY A 893 -3.24 10.42 24.65
N GLY A 894 -2.64 11.06 23.64
CA GLY A 894 -2.02 12.37 23.74
C GLY A 894 -0.59 12.33 24.29
N ILE A 895 -0.27 13.28 25.18
CA ILE A 895 1.11 13.50 25.63
C ILE A 895 1.55 12.41 26.63
N PRO A 896 2.70 11.74 26.40
CA PRO A 896 3.18 10.66 27.26
C PRO A 896 3.36 11.06 28.74
N HIS A 897 3.13 10.09 29.60
CA HIS A 897 3.37 10.13 31.04
C HIS A 897 4.78 9.64 31.37
N ALA A 898 5.27 9.95 32.58
CA ALA A 898 6.49 9.36 33.09
C ALA A 898 6.46 9.18 34.62
N PRO A 899 7.06 8.10 35.14
CA PRO A 899 7.18 7.88 36.57
C PRO A 899 8.27 8.77 37.19
N ILE A 900 8.03 9.30 38.38
CA ILE A 900 9.00 10.13 39.13
C ILE A 900 10.05 9.33 39.90
N ARG A 901 9.87 8.01 40.02
CA ARG A 901 10.77 7.04 40.65
C ARG A 901 10.60 5.68 39.97
N ASP A 902 11.58 4.81 40.11
CA ASP A 902 11.46 3.43 39.65
C ASP A 902 10.26 2.75 40.34
N ASP A 903 9.55 1.90 39.61
CA ASP A 903 8.39 1.17 40.12
C ASP A 903 8.32 -0.24 39.50
N GLU A 904 7.77 -1.20 40.24
CA GLU A 904 7.59 -2.56 39.75
C GLU A 904 6.10 -2.80 39.43
N TYR A 905 5.84 -3.31 38.22
CA TYR A 905 4.50 -3.61 37.74
C TYR A 905 4.47 -4.95 37.02
N ASN A 906 3.67 -5.90 37.52
CA ASN A 906 3.55 -7.26 36.99
C ASN A 906 4.89 -7.98 36.76
N GLY A 907 5.86 -7.83 37.67
CA GLY A 907 7.19 -8.44 37.59
C GLY A 907 8.17 -7.72 36.64
N TYR A 908 7.79 -6.57 36.08
CA TYR A 908 8.65 -5.72 35.28
C TYR A 908 9.07 -4.48 36.06
N LEU A 909 10.37 -4.17 36.03
CA LEU A 909 10.90 -2.90 36.51
C LEU A 909 10.66 -1.81 35.46
N ILE A 910 9.94 -0.75 35.85
CA ILE A 910 9.74 0.46 35.06
C ILE A 910 10.62 1.58 35.65
N PRO A 911 11.72 1.96 34.98
CA PRO A 911 12.61 3.00 35.49
C PRO A 911 11.95 4.39 35.53
N LYS A 912 12.46 5.23 36.44
CA LYS A 912 12.14 6.67 36.51
C LYS A 912 12.35 7.33 35.15
N GLY A 913 11.40 8.18 34.76
CA GLY A 913 11.49 8.99 33.56
C GLY A 913 11.17 8.25 32.25
N THR A 914 10.87 6.95 32.30
CA THR A 914 10.39 6.18 31.15
C THR A 914 9.09 6.79 30.60
N ALA A 915 9.04 7.03 29.29
CA ALA A 915 7.84 7.53 28.62
C ALA A 915 6.78 6.42 28.55
N ILE A 916 5.53 6.72 28.91
CA ILE A 916 4.41 5.77 28.94
C ILE A 916 3.18 6.40 28.32
N THR A 917 2.53 5.71 27.39
CA THR A 917 1.29 6.17 26.77
C THR A 917 0.23 5.08 26.72
N GLY A 918 -1.03 5.45 26.59
CA GLY A 918 -2.14 4.52 26.44
C GLY A 918 -2.66 4.53 24.99
N ASN A 919 -2.59 3.40 24.31
CA ASN A 919 -3.10 3.22 22.96
C ASN A 919 -4.65 3.24 22.97
N LEU A 920 -5.25 4.43 22.91
CA LEU A 920 -6.70 4.60 22.94
C LEU A 920 -7.40 3.94 21.76
N TRP A 921 -6.78 3.92 20.56
CA TRP A 921 -7.32 3.21 19.41
C TRP A 921 -7.47 1.71 19.71
N GLY A 922 -6.41 1.08 20.22
CA GLY A 922 -6.43 -0.33 20.63
C GLY A 922 -7.40 -0.59 21.79
N ILE A 923 -7.40 0.29 22.80
CA ILE A 923 -8.23 0.17 24.01
C ILE A 923 -9.73 0.23 23.67
N HIS A 924 -10.18 1.24 22.91
CA HIS A 924 -11.60 1.39 22.56
C HIS A 924 -12.08 0.44 21.47
N ARG A 925 -11.14 -0.26 20.81
CA ARG A 925 -11.42 -1.31 19.84
C ARG A 925 -11.16 -2.71 20.39
N ASN A 926 -10.87 -2.84 21.69
CA ASN A 926 -10.63 -4.15 22.29
C ASN A 926 -11.96 -4.92 22.38
N PRO A 927 -12.12 -6.05 21.66
CA PRO A 927 -13.38 -6.81 21.66
C PRO A 927 -13.76 -7.38 23.04
N LYS A 928 -12.81 -7.47 23.97
CA LYS A 928 -13.05 -7.89 25.36
C LYS A 928 -13.96 -6.91 26.09
N ASP A 929 -13.66 -5.63 25.95
CA ASP A 929 -14.37 -4.54 26.62
C ASP A 929 -15.53 -4.02 25.73
N PHE A 930 -15.35 -3.99 24.41
CA PHE A 930 -16.34 -3.54 23.42
C PHE A 930 -16.53 -4.56 22.28
N PRO A 931 -17.41 -5.57 22.43
CA PRO A 931 -17.73 -6.52 21.35
C PRO A 931 -18.28 -5.81 20.12
N ASP A 932 -17.86 -6.18 18.90
CA ASP A 932 -18.18 -5.45 17.66
C ASP A 932 -17.83 -3.96 17.73
N PRO A 933 -16.56 -3.60 18.00
CA PRO A 933 -16.15 -2.24 18.35
C PRO A 933 -16.38 -1.21 17.24
N ASP A 934 -16.45 -1.69 15.99
CA ASP A 934 -16.69 -0.88 14.80
C ASP A 934 -18.17 -0.61 14.50
N VAL A 935 -19.09 -1.34 15.15
CA VAL A 935 -20.53 -1.06 15.07
C VAL A 935 -20.86 0.05 16.06
N PHE A 936 -21.38 1.18 15.54
CA PHE A 936 -21.82 2.30 16.37
C PHE A 936 -23.11 1.93 17.11
N ARG A 937 -22.99 1.66 18.41
CA ARG A 937 -24.07 1.11 19.26
C ARG A 937 -24.19 1.87 20.60
N PRO A 938 -24.95 2.98 20.65
CA PRO A 938 -25.18 3.75 21.87
C PRO A 938 -25.66 2.93 23.07
N GLU A 939 -26.34 1.81 22.83
CA GLU A 939 -26.90 0.92 23.87
C GLU A 939 -25.85 0.42 24.86
N ARG A 940 -24.55 0.46 24.51
CA ARG A 940 -23.43 0.13 25.43
C ARG A 940 -23.39 1.03 26.67
N PHE A 941 -23.90 2.25 26.55
CA PHE A 941 -23.92 3.29 27.59
C PHE A 941 -25.33 3.59 28.09
N PHE A 942 -26.36 3.00 27.48
CA PHE A 942 -27.75 3.29 27.81
C PHE A 942 -28.19 2.51 29.06
N GLY A 943 -28.63 3.23 30.10
CA GLY A 943 -29.01 2.63 31.39
C GLY A 943 -27.81 2.20 32.25
N GLY A 944 -26.60 2.63 31.90
CA GLY A 944 -25.34 2.24 32.54
C GLY A 944 -24.38 1.59 31.55
N LEU A 945 -23.22 1.15 32.04
CA LEU A 945 -22.25 0.44 31.20
C LEU A 945 -22.67 -1.02 31.04
N GLU A 946 -22.79 -1.47 29.79
CA GLU A 946 -23.10 -2.87 29.45
C GLU A 946 -22.06 -3.85 30.03
N ARG A 947 -20.79 -3.41 30.12
CA ARG A 947 -19.67 -4.20 30.64
C ARG A 947 -18.85 -3.40 31.65
N PRO A 948 -18.20 -4.05 32.63
CA PRO A 948 -17.28 -3.38 33.53
C PRO A 948 -16.16 -2.70 32.75
N TYR A 949 -15.87 -1.45 33.10
CA TYR A 949 -14.78 -0.67 32.52
C TYR A 949 -14.11 0.16 33.63
N PRO A 950 -12.77 0.38 33.60
CA PRO A 950 -12.07 1.09 34.67
C PRO A 950 -12.56 2.53 34.87
N SER A 951 -12.82 3.24 33.78
CA SER A 951 -13.40 4.59 33.80
C SER A 951 -14.91 4.51 34.03
N LYS A 952 -15.43 5.33 34.96
CA LYS A 952 -16.87 5.44 35.21
C LYS A 952 -17.69 5.92 34.01
N LYS A 953 -17.03 6.60 33.05
CA LYS A 953 -17.65 7.05 31.80
C LYS A 953 -17.71 5.95 30.74
N GLY A 954 -17.04 4.81 30.96
CA GLY A 954 -16.96 3.70 30.02
C GLY A 954 -16.08 3.94 28.79
N HIS A 955 -15.29 5.02 28.79
CA HIS A 955 -14.26 5.32 27.79
C HIS A 955 -13.18 6.22 28.42
N ASN A 956 -12.03 6.35 27.75
CA ASN A 956 -10.86 7.13 28.19
C ASN A 956 -10.45 8.24 27.20
N SER A 957 -11.38 8.73 26.38
CA SER A 957 -11.10 9.72 25.31
C SER A 957 -10.52 11.06 25.81
N PHE A 958 -10.57 11.32 27.12
CA PHE A 958 -10.00 12.51 27.77
C PHE A 958 -8.72 12.21 28.57
N GLY A 959 -8.16 11.00 28.48
CA GLY A 959 -6.94 10.58 29.19
C GLY A 959 -7.21 10.06 30.61
N TRP A 960 -6.16 10.09 31.45
CA TRP A 960 -6.14 9.42 32.75
C TRP A 960 -5.60 10.30 33.89
N GLY A 961 -6.11 10.04 35.09
CA GLY A 961 -5.56 10.56 36.35
C GLY A 961 -5.44 12.09 36.38
N ARG A 962 -4.34 12.60 36.98
CA ARG A 962 -4.13 14.04 37.16
C ARG A 962 -3.90 14.81 35.85
N ARG A 963 -3.59 14.10 34.76
CA ARG A 963 -3.31 14.69 33.43
C ARG A 963 -4.50 14.60 32.48
N GLN A 964 -5.65 14.09 32.94
CA GLN A 964 -6.91 14.10 32.19
C GLN A 964 -7.22 15.51 31.64
N CYS A 965 -7.80 15.59 30.45
CA CYS A 965 -8.11 16.85 29.78
C CYS A 965 -8.90 17.81 30.70
N SER A 966 -8.44 19.05 30.83
CA SER A 966 -9.16 20.09 31.60
C SER A 966 -10.44 20.54 30.91
N GLY A 967 -10.47 20.48 29.58
CA GLY A 967 -11.60 20.91 28.75
C GLY A 967 -12.72 19.87 28.61
N GLN A 968 -12.63 18.71 29.26
CA GLN A 968 -13.65 17.66 29.15
C GLN A 968 -15.08 18.17 29.39
N PRO A 969 -15.38 18.95 30.46
CA PRO A 969 -16.73 19.45 30.69
C PRO A 969 -17.24 20.35 29.56
N LEU A 970 -16.37 21.17 28.98
CA LEU A 970 -16.72 22.08 27.88
C LEU A 970 -17.03 21.30 26.60
N ALA A 971 -16.20 20.30 26.29
CA ALA A 971 -16.34 19.43 25.12
C ALA A 971 -17.59 18.54 25.21
N GLU A 972 -17.82 17.86 26.34
CA GLU A 972 -19.02 17.03 26.54
C GLU A 972 -20.30 17.88 26.42
N GLN A 973 -20.32 19.07 27.03
CA GLN A 973 -21.45 20.00 26.94
C GLN A 973 -21.69 20.47 25.49
N GLY A 974 -20.62 20.83 24.77
CA GLY A 974 -20.69 21.28 23.37
C GLY A 974 -21.13 20.17 22.42
N LEU A 975 -20.61 18.96 22.58
CA LEU A 975 -21.00 17.80 21.78
C LEU A 975 -22.47 17.45 22.01
N PHE A 976 -22.92 17.41 23.26
CA PHE A 976 -24.31 17.12 23.58
C PHE A 976 -25.28 18.07 22.86
N ILE A 977 -25.10 19.39 23.01
CA ILE A 977 -26.03 20.37 22.44
C ILE A 977 -26.01 20.40 20.92
N THR A 978 -24.84 20.20 20.31
CA THR A 978 -24.69 20.14 18.86
C THR A 978 -25.37 18.89 18.30
N ILE A 979 -25.13 17.73 18.92
CA ILE A 979 -25.69 16.43 18.50
C ILE A 979 -27.21 16.41 18.62
N VAL A 980 -27.76 16.78 19.78
CA VAL A 980 -29.22 16.73 20.01
C VAL A 980 -29.96 17.65 19.04
N ARG A 981 -29.42 18.83 18.73
CA ARG A 981 -30.06 19.77 17.81
C ARG A 981 -29.90 19.36 16.36
N ALA A 982 -28.78 18.76 15.97
CA ALA A 982 -28.60 18.18 14.64
C ALA A 982 -29.60 17.03 14.40
N LEU A 983 -29.78 16.14 15.37
CA LEU A 983 -30.77 15.04 15.32
C LEU A 983 -32.21 15.55 15.31
N TRP A 984 -32.50 16.64 16.04
CA TRP A 984 -33.80 17.30 15.96
C TRP A 984 -34.03 17.94 14.59
N ALA A 985 -33.04 18.63 14.03
CA ALA A 985 -33.22 19.39 12.80
C ALA A 985 -33.27 18.51 11.54
N PHE A 986 -32.38 17.53 11.42
CA PHE A 986 -32.05 16.90 10.14
C PHE A 986 -32.24 15.38 10.13
N GLN A 987 -32.65 14.88 8.98
CA GLN A 987 -32.33 13.54 8.52
C GLN A 987 -30.97 13.60 7.84
N MET A 988 -29.95 13.01 8.48
CA MET A 988 -28.58 12.93 7.96
C MET A 988 -28.43 11.67 7.12
N ARG A 989 -27.89 11.81 5.90
CA ARG A 989 -27.64 10.71 4.95
C ARG A 989 -26.31 10.92 4.22
N PRO A 990 -25.71 9.87 3.63
CA PRO A 990 -24.58 10.02 2.73
C PRO A 990 -24.87 11.02 1.61
N GLY A 991 -23.84 11.68 1.05
CA GLY A 991 -23.93 12.55 -0.12
C GLY A 991 -24.45 11.84 -1.38
N LEU A 992 -24.77 12.59 -2.44
CA LEU A 992 -24.97 12.02 -3.78
C LEU A 992 -23.71 12.20 -4.63
N ASP A 993 -23.45 11.25 -5.52
CA ASP A 993 -22.50 11.38 -6.62
C ASP A 993 -23.12 12.13 -7.82
N GLU A 994 -22.36 12.25 -8.91
CA GLU A 994 -22.78 12.93 -10.14
C GLU A 994 -23.99 12.26 -10.82
N ASN A 995 -24.26 10.98 -10.51
CA ASN A 995 -25.36 10.20 -11.07
C ASN A 995 -26.59 10.19 -10.15
N GLY A 996 -26.54 10.88 -9.01
CA GLY A 996 -27.62 10.88 -8.03
C GLY A 996 -27.71 9.60 -7.18
N VAL A 997 -26.60 8.86 -7.03
CA VAL A 997 -26.49 7.67 -6.16
C VAL A 997 -25.81 8.04 -4.85
N GLU A 998 -26.24 7.43 -3.73
CA GLU A 998 -25.60 7.65 -2.43
C GLU A 998 -24.13 7.21 -2.44
N VAL A 999 -23.23 8.12 -2.07
CA VAL A 999 -21.81 7.80 -1.95
C VAL A 999 -21.61 6.80 -0.80
N LYS A 1000 -20.86 5.74 -1.07
CA LYS A 1000 -20.48 4.80 -0.01
C LYS A 1000 -19.44 5.47 0.89
N LEU A 1001 -19.80 5.69 2.15
CA LEU A 1001 -18.89 6.26 3.14
C LEU A 1001 -18.07 5.14 3.80
N ASP A 1002 -16.76 5.32 3.86
CA ASP A 1002 -15.85 4.42 4.57
C ASP A 1002 -15.68 4.87 6.03
N ILE A 1003 -16.01 3.99 6.98
CA ILE A 1003 -15.88 4.23 8.42
C ILE A 1003 -14.43 4.21 8.92
N PHE A 1004 -13.47 3.90 8.05
CA PHE A 1004 -12.03 3.91 8.32
C PHE A 1004 -11.28 5.03 7.59
N ALA A 1005 -11.95 5.80 6.72
CA ALA A 1005 -11.35 6.96 6.07
C ALA A 1005 -11.19 8.13 7.05
N TYR A 1006 -10.06 8.12 7.76
CA TYR A 1006 -9.64 9.14 8.72
C TYR A 1006 -8.22 9.59 8.39
N THR A 1007 -7.78 10.75 8.87
CA THR A 1007 -6.39 11.23 8.76
C THR A 1007 -5.42 10.41 9.59
N ASP A 1008 -4.19 10.31 9.11
CA ASP A 1008 -3.08 9.65 9.80
C ASP A 1008 -2.28 10.70 10.60
N SER A 1009 -2.71 10.93 11.86
CA SER A 1009 -2.17 11.90 12.81
C SER A 1009 -2.46 11.46 14.25
N GLU A 1010 -1.75 12.00 15.26
CA GLU A 1010 -2.03 11.66 16.67
C GLU A 1010 -3.48 12.02 17.03
N ASN A 1011 -3.93 13.18 16.54
CA ASN A 1011 -5.34 13.57 16.53
C ASN A 1011 -5.97 13.16 15.19
N MET A 1012 -6.63 12.01 15.12
CA MET A 1012 -7.31 11.57 13.91
C MET A 1012 -8.68 12.26 13.72
N ARG A 1013 -9.03 12.54 12.48
CA ARG A 1013 -10.35 13.07 12.07
C ARG A 1013 -10.84 12.39 10.79
N PRO A 1014 -12.15 12.32 10.52
CA PRO A 1014 -12.62 11.76 9.24
C PRO A 1014 -12.02 12.51 8.06
N GLU A 1015 -11.64 11.79 7.00
CA GLU A 1015 -11.31 12.40 5.71
C GLU A 1015 -12.54 13.13 5.16
N PRO A 1016 -12.38 14.20 4.34
CA PRO A 1016 -13.51 14.93 3.79
C PRO A 1016 -14.51 14.01 3.08
N PHE A 1017 -15.77 14.04 3.54
CA PHE A 1017 -16.85 13.23 2.99
C PHE A 1017 -18.09 14.07 2.71
N LYS A 1018 -18.88 13.63 1.72
CA LYS A 1018 -20.14 14.29 1.36
C LYS A 1018 -21.29 13.75 2.23
N ALA A 1019 -22.10 14.65 2.78
CA ALA A 1019 -23.29 14.34 3.56
C ALA A 1019 -24.45 15.26 3.15
N ARG A 1020 -25.69 14.76 3.29
CA ARG A 1020 -26.91 15.55 3.09
C ARG A 1020 -27.62 15.79 4.41
N PHE A 1021 -27.99 17.04 4.65
CA PHE A 1021 -28.73 17.49 5.83
C PHE A 1021 -30.13 17.93 5.43
N THR A 1022 -31.08 16.98 5.34
CA THR A 1022 -32.46 17.30 4.94
C THR A 1022 -33.28 17.63 6.18
N PRO A 1023 -33.96 18.79 6.27
CA PRO A 1023 -34.85 19.10 7.39
C PRO A 1023 -35.90 18.01 7.59
N ARG A 1024 -36.13 17.61 8.84
CA ARG A 1024 -37.13 16.58 9.17
C ARG A 1024 -38.57 17.05 8.93
N SER A 1025 -38.79 18.37 8.92
CA SER A 1025 -40.05 19.00 8.52
C SER A 1025 -39.85 20.48 8.18
N GLU A 1026 -40.81 21.08 7.47
CA GLU A 1026 -40.77 22.51 7.17
C GLU A 1026 -40.91 23.36 8.44
N LYS A 1027 -41.69 22.92 9.43
CA LYS A 1027 -41.84 23.64 10.70
C LYS A 1027 -40.51 23.72 11.46
N ARG A 1028 -39.76 22.61 11.53
CA ARG A 1028 -38.42 22.60 12.14
C ARG A 1028 -37.44 23.49 11.38
N ARG A 1029 -37.51 23.50 10.05
CA ARG A 1029 -36.71 24.39 9.19
C ARG A 1029 -36.95 25.87 9.54
N GLN A 1030 -38.21 26.28 9.68
CA GLN A 1030 -38.57 27.67 10.01
C GLN A 1030 -38.09 28.06 11.41
N ILE A 1031 -38.27 27.18 12.40
CA ILE A 1031 -37.78 27.42 13.77
C ILE A 1031 -36.25 27.51 13.79
N LEU A 1032 -35.55 26.63 13.09
CA LEU A 1032 -34.09 26.65 12.99
C LEU A 1032 -33.59 27.99 12.44
N LEU A 1033 -34.13 28.46 11.32
CA LEU A 1033 -33.72 29.73 10.71
C LEU A 1033 -34.02 30.93 11.62
N LYS A 1034 -35.20 30.95 12.26
CA LYS A 1034 -35.58 31.98 13.21
C LYS A 1034 -34.64 32.02 14.42
N GLU A 1035 -34.45 30.88 15.08
CA GLU A 1035 -33.60 30.80 16.27
C GLU A 1035 -32.13 31.05 15.95
N ALA A 1036 -31.65 30.70 14.75
CA ALA A 1036 -30.29 31.02 14.30
C ALA A 1036 -30.10 32.53 14.10
N ALA A 1037 -31.11 33.24 13.58
CA ALA A 1037 -31.07 34.69 13.45
C ALA A 1037 -31.04 35.39 14.83
N GLU A 1038 -31.90 34.96 15.76
CA GLU A 1038 -31.91 35.46 17.15
C GLU A 1038 -30.57 35.18 17.86
N ALA A 1039 -30.03 33.97 17.68
CA ALA A 1039 -28.73 33.58 18.21
C ALA A 1039 -27.59 34.45 17.67
N ARG A 1040 -27.61 34.77 16.36
CA ARG A 1040 -26.60 35.63 15.76
C ARG A 1040 -26.64 37.05 16.31
N GLU A 1041 -27.83 37.61 16.54
CA GLU A 1041 -27.96 38.93 17.17
C GLU A 1041 -27.47 38.93 18.61
N ALA A 1042 -27.80 37.88 19.39
CA ALA A 1042 -27.29 37.74 20.75
C ALA A 1042 -25.76 37.63 20.81
N LEU A 1043 -25.15 37.03 19.79
CA LEU A 1043 -23.69 36.90 19.68
C LEU A 1043 -22.97 38.19 19.26
N ARG A 1044 -23.70 39.23 18.82
CA ARG A 1044 -23.12 40.50 18.34
C ARG A 1044 -22.23 41.20 19.36
N VAL A 1045 -22.44 40.95 20.66
CA VAL A 1045 -21.62 41.49 21.74
C VAL A 1045 -20.16 41.02 21.71
N TYR A 1046 -19.87 39.93 20.99
CA TYR A 1046 -18.55 39.35 20.81
C TYR A 1046 -17.96 39.63 19.42
N ASP A 1047 -18.66 40.37 18.56
CA ASP A 1047 -18.16 40.67 17.21
C ASP A 1047 -16.93 41.59 17.29
N GLY A 1048 -15.90 41.22 16.53
CA GLY A 1048 -14.66 41.98 16.45
C GLY A 1048 -13.63 41.30 15.55
N GLU A 1049 -12.73 42.12 15.01
CA GLU A 1049 -11.57 41.68 14.24
C GLU A 1049 -10.29 42.06 15.02
N THR A 1050 -9.31 41.15 15.07
CA THR A 1050 -8.01 41.43 15.68
C THR A 1050 -7.13 42.22 14.70
N LYS A 1051 -6.35 43.17 15.23
CA LYS A 1051 -5.30 43.84 14.45
C LYS A 1051 -3.96 43.10 14.52
N ILE A 1052 -3.87 42.07 15.37
CA ILE A 1052 -2.66 41.30 15.59
C ILE A 1052 -2.57 40.21 14.51
N THR A 1053 -1.56 40.34 13.67
CA THR A 1053 -1.16 39.33 12.69
C THR A 1053 0.27 38.89 12.95
N MET A 1054 0.65 37.72 12.46
CA MET A 1054 2.02 37.21 12.56
C MET A 1054 3.02 38.16 11.88
N GLU A 1055 2.61 38.81 10.79
CA GLU A 1055 3.41 39.83 10.10
C GLU A 1055 3.66 41.07 10.96
N ASN A 1056 2.63 41.56 11.65
CA ASN A 1056 2.75 42.72 12.54
C ASN A 1056 3.66 42.40 13.75
N VAL A 1057 3.56 41.18 14.28
CA VAL A 1057 4.43 40.71 15.38
C VAL A 1057 5.87 40.53 14.91
N MET A 1058 6.07 40.01 13.70
CA MET A 1058 7.41 39.83 13.12
C MET A 1058 8.10 41.17 12.85
N LYS A 1059 7.38 42.19 12.35
CA LYS A 1059 7.93 43.55 12.15
C LYS A 1059 8.37 44.19 13.47
N ASN A 1060 7.53 44.11 14.50
CA ASN A 1060 7.83 44.65 15.83
C ASN A 1060 8.93 43.90 16.60
N ALA A 1061 9.33 42.70 16.14
CA ALA A 1061 10.43 41.93 16.72
C ALA A 1061 11.77 42.15 15.97
N LEU A 1062 11.72 42.77 14.78
CA LEU A 1062 12.87 43.14 13.95
C LEU A 1062 13.27 44.62 14.13
N GLU A 1063 12.34 45.46 14.57
CA GLU A 1063 12.58 46.78 15.18
C GLU A 1063 13.01 46.64 16.64
#